data_AF-A0A800G1N3-F1
#
_entry.id   AF-A0A800G1N3-F1
#
_cell.length_a   1.000
_cell.length_b   1.000
_cell.length_c   1.000
_cell.angle_alpha   90.00
_cell.angle_beta   90.00
_cell.angle_gamma   90.00
#
_symmetry.space_group_name_H-M   'P 1'
#
loop_
_entity.id
_entity.type
_entity.pdbx_description
1 polymer ?
#
loop_
_entity_poly.entity_id
_entity_poly.type
_entity_poly.pdbx_seq_one_letter_code
_entity_poly.pdbx_strand_id
1 'polypeptide(L)'
;MIHSPQPSRIHASSSQSLTKWGAGLTLGLILAGCGAGPSSSATTAAHSPGDLVAKPGGGFFYADANNMGNGSEVHLSRQAYGRLVEVFGLDSSGVRVHMASDFVMAPSQVSDGQNYLVEANPVTAQQVLVILRDVTDTTAGGGLQQFHGLLYSVGENLTPIFDADTAGAGLYSMVPRNSAIVLQFDDVMDPSTISETTLRLSVGSPPVTPFEARVLPDPFHGELISAGGGSSPIYRATRIIVDTTVTEIESFQYEPPLPINGVGFPAGLDVNLASVEIRIPTVTNSSVGQTKLLMNPSGHPLSTSNNGPVDWSSPTVDVTRAARAGGSGDVTGDAYNGFLLDNLPPEVVGTQQVNIDVDPQYLGGADFLLPQVTFDSVFCSTTPSAGDVFYQDGLFAEVSQAPSIVKDGVLKNVVVRVLLYPTPWDDAGSQGVQEWILNGQGVCEFLAAFDSADDLGQETCFVRILPTPVGYPSQPTTGLAPASSFTLRFSEPMDPASVTAFDAMTLTRQPMPPTGQPPLPTSDFVVGSMGQTLDLLEFTYVPDLPLAHWLGTPWDYWLTLSAEDLGATDLSGNHPGDLLPSIKASTDPTAINQRNGGRVSRFTGMDEEAPLGTPQTGPIPEWTGQHLYDLVRQSIKPRPVVRTWTNVDRSQPMVTQMVAFSLGIQTPLSSLGSKMQQMWRYVDFSYGLADPSNHNVDLEGIWWAPVGGAVASDYFANFEIQMGHSLYAPDEYIDPGSLWPRYPISGFKPNFASNYYDQANDPPAVVHPRYLGYLVSPGDLTVHPVSGTKLMPYPWNRSAAPEDWTTYTWRDTTLRKRAGPKCGGVDPQQLWKALGLTDPGCFYYKQAQVRSIGLALLTEFRCFPDQGASGINGLDISLAANSSSKPYFRAFSTGGYNQSGIPETVDPDTENKANGGFNPGSKPPGKPTYGLDNAFYIGAADFVVRVSHSHSIWFPATNPKDGTYFAQPLYMAPTMEPRPEDQPAGTSVSLAFRGVKKSTPVAPACGDGPEPWMENATTLDAYGDHYDDCVLNCPPIPNHNGKMENTKINFFGDGQWVTDITLIDTAKYYQVRVTFQSDIFTGLGPELSAVAVAWMVP
;
A
#
# COMPACT_ATOMS: atom_id res chain seq x y z
N MET A 1 -1.96 33.74 31.00
CA MET A 1 -0.73 34.28 31.62
C MET A 1 0.10 34.89 30.50
N ILE A 2 0.45 36.15 30.69
CA ILE A 2 1.04 37.08 29.70
C ILE A 2 2.56 37.06 29.85
N HIS A 3 3.32 36.98 28.75
CA HIS A 3 4.38 37.94 28.37
C HIS A 3 5.40 37.37 27.36
N SER A 4 5.45 37.96 26.17
CA SER A 4 6.73 38.44 25.58
C SER A 4 7.05 39.83 26.18
N PRO A 5 8.33 40.27 26.19
CA PRO A 5 8.85 41.06 25.06
C PRO A 5 10.36 40.92 24.74
N GLN A 6 10.71 41.32 23.51
CA GLN A 6 12.02 41.72 22.94
C GLN A 6 12.69 42.93 23.67
N PRO A 7 13.77 43.60 23.18
CA PRO A 7 15.05 43.19 22.53
C PRO A 7 16.27 43.98 23.11
N SER A 8 17.51 43.72 22.67
CA SER A 8 18.56 44.76 22.62
C SER A 8 19.65 44.49 21.57
N ARG A 9 20.16 45.59 21.01
CA ARG A 9 21.03 45.73 19.84
C ARG A 9 22.08 46.80 20.18
N ILE A 10 23.24 46.75 19.51
CA ILE A 10 24.16 47.87 19.14
C ILE A 10 25.44 48.12 19.98
N HIS A 11 26.61 48.01 19.32
CA HIS A 11 27.58 49.10 18.94
C HIS A 11 28.71 48.49 18.08
N ALA A 12 28.88 48.82 16.78
CA ALA A 12 29.46 50.01 16.11
C ALA A 12 30.98 50.20 16.40
N SER A 13 31.91 50.25 15.42
CA SER A 13 32.18 51.36 14.47
C SER A 13 33.15 50.93 13.32
N SER A 14 32.85 51.14 12.02
CA SER A 14 33.39 52.17 11.05
C SER A 14 34.91 52.44 11.10
N SER A 15 35.72 52.51 10.02
CA SER A 15 35.69 53.20 8.70
C SER A 15 36.91 52.67 7.86
N GLN A 16 37.09 52.77 6.54
CA GLN A 16 37.04 53.90 5.59
C GLN A 16 36.96 53.39 4.13
N SER A 17 36.46 54.24 3.25
CA SER A 17 36.42 54.13 1.79
C SER A 17 37.78 54.30 1.10
N LEU A 18 38.00 53.64 -0.04
CA LEU A 18 38.64 54.24 -1.23
C LEU A 18 38.49 53.34 -2.48
N THR A 19 37.89 53.92 -3.51
CA THR A 19 37.80 53.48 -4.91
C THR A 19 39.15 53.44 -5.63
N LYS A 20 39.42 52.41 -6.44
CA LYS A 20 39.66 52.45 -7.92
C LYS A 20 40.49 51.24 -8.42
N TRP A 21 39.95 50.62 -9.48
CA TRP A 21 40.61 50.14 -10.71
C TRP A 21 41.76 49.12 -10.64
N GLY A 22 41.58 48.01 -11.38
CA GLY A 22 42.68 47.48 -12.21
C GLY A 22 42.86 45.96 -12.22
N ALA A 23 42.44 45.35 -13.32
CA ALA A 23 43.06 44.23 -14.02
C ALA A 23 42.99 42.81 -13.43
N GLY A 24 42.47 41.90 -14.26
CA GLY A 24 42.28 40.48 -14.01
C GLY A 24 43.56 39.67 -13.79
N LEU A 25 43.34 38.49 -13.21
CA LEU A 25 44.02 37.26 -13.60
C LEU A 25 43.22 36.06 -13.07
N THR A 26 42.54 35.39 -14.00
CA THR A 26 41.97 34.06 -13.87
C THR A 26 43.07 33.04 -13.60
N LEU A 27 42.99 32.35 -12.46
CA LEU A 27 43.85 31.21 -12.15
C LEU A 27 43.11 29.93 -12.57
N GLY A 28 43.51 29.36 -13.71
CA GLY A 28 43.10 28.02 -14.14
C GLY A 28 43.85 26.96 -13.34
N LEU A 29 43.11 26.03 -12.75
CA LEU A 29 43.65 24.80 -12.14
C LEU A 29 43.56 23.70 -13.19
N ILE A 30 44.69 23.48 -13.86
CA ILE A 30 44.96 22.34 -14.74
C ILE A 30 45.37 21.17 -13.82
N LEU A 31 44.55 20.11 -13.76
CA LEU A 31 44.96 18.81 -13.22
C LEU A 31 45.64 18.01 -14.33
N ALA A 32 46.96 18.05 -14.35
CA ALA A 32 47.81 17.16 -15.14
C ALA A 32 47.96 15.81 -14.42
N GLY A 33 47.37 14.76 -14.96
CA GLY A 33 47.63 13.37 -14.60
C GLY A 33 48.49 12.69 -15.65
N CYS A 34 49.81 12.71 -15.47
CA CYS A 34 50.76 11.95 -16.28
C CYS A 34 50.77 10.48 -15.83
N GLY A 35 50.28 9.58 -16.68
CA GLY A 35 50.55 8.14 -16.64
C GLY A 35 50.98 7.69 -18.04
N ALA A 36 52.28 7.53 -18.26
CA ALA A 36 52.84 7.06 -19.52
C ALA A 36 52.95 5.52 -19.53
N GLY A 37 52.29 4.89 -20.51
CA GLY A 37 52.39 3.49 -20.93
C GLY A 37 52.04 3.39 -22.43
N PRO A 38 52.56 2.41 -23.19
CA PRO A 38 53.05 2.63 -24.54
C PRO A 38 51.98 2.60 -25.64
N SER A 39 52.06 3.60 -26.52
CA SER A 39 51.72 3.61 -27.96
C SER A 39 50.80 2.48 -28.49
N SER A 40 49.50 2.77 -28.58
CA SER A 40 48.68 2.36 -29.72
C SER A 40 48.36 3.60 -30.57
N SER A 41 48.31 3.43 -31.88
CA SER A 41 48.18 4.50 -32.88
C SER A 41 46.92 5.34 -32.68
N ALA A 42 47.08 6.57 -32.22
CA ALA A 42 46.02 7.57 -32.19
C ALA A 42 45.61 7.90 -33.64
N THR A 43 44.46 7.37 -34.06
CA THR A 43 43.67 7.98 -35.12
C THR A 43 42.83 9.05 -34.43
N THR A 44 43.20 10.32 -34.58
CA THR A 44 42.47 11.45 -34.01
C THR A 44 41.08 11.51 -34.65
N ALA A 45 40.02 11.64 -33.82
CA ALA A 45 38.66 11.91 -34.26
C ALA A 45 38.61 13.06 -35.29
N ALA A 46 37.63 13.03 -36.20
CA ALA A 46 37.51 14.02 -37.26
C ALA A 46 37.14 15.41 -36.70
N HIS A 47 36.47 15.44 -35.55
CA HIS A 47 36.07 16.65 -34.84
C HIS A 47 36.51 16.59 -33.36
N SER A 48 36.61 17.75 -32.71
CA SER A 48 36.92 17.83 -31.28
C SER A 48 35.65 17.58 -30.46
N PRO A 49 35.73 16.94 -29.27
CA PRO A 49 34.57 16.77 -28.41
C PRO A 49 33.88 18.11 -28.10
N GLY A 50 32.57 18.17 -28.31
CA GLY A 50 31.72 19.37 -28.18
C GLY A 50 31.55 20.20 -29.46
N ASP A 51 32.25 19.87 -30.56
CA ASP A 51 32.06 20.56 -31.84
C ASP A 51 30.65 20.30 -32.39
N LEU A 52 29.96 21.36 -32.82
CA LEU A 52 28.69 21.27 -33.55
C LEU A 52 28.96 20.95 -35.03
N VAL A 53 28.44 19.83 -35.52
CA VAL A 53 28.69 19.33 -36.87
C VAL A 53 27.38 19.09 -37.61
N ALA A 54 27.34 19.46 -38.91
CA ALA A 54 26.18 19.24 -39.76
C ALA A 54 26.15 17.81 -40.32
N LYS A 55 24.96 17.20 -40.36
CA LYS A 55 24.77 15.86 -40.93
C LYS A 55 24.66 15.91 -42.46
N PRO A 56 25.22 14.94 -43.21
CA PRO A 56 25.13 14.86 -44.67
C PRO A 56 23.72 14.77 -45.28
N GLY A 57 22.68 14.55 -44.46
CA GLY A 57 21.27 14.48 -44.87
C GLY A 57 20.37 15.57 -44.26
N GLY A 58 20.93 16.59 -43.61
CA GLY A 58 20.19 17.59 -42.84
C GLY A 58 20.17 17.30 -41.33
N GLY A 59 20.07 18.37 -40.53
CA GLY A 59 20.21 18.31 -39.07
C GLY A 59 21.66 18.47 -38.57
N PHE A 60 21.84 18.31 -37.26
CA PHE A 60 23.11 18.53 -36.55
C PHE A 60 23.38 17.44 -35.51
N PHE A 61 24.62 17.38 -35.03
CA PHE A 61 25.03 16.60 -33.86
C PHE A 61 26.25 17.27 -33.18
N TYR A 62 26.53 16.89 -31.94
CA TYR A 62 27.70 17.25 -31.18
C TYR A 62 28.72 16.10 -31.20
N ALA A 63 29.97 16.42 -31.55
CA ALA A 63 31.02 15.42 -31.59
C ALA A 63 31.38 14.96 -30.17
N ASP A 64 31.50 13.65 -29.97
CA ASP A 64 31.97 13.03 -28.73
C ASP A 64 33.40 12.51 -28.88
N ALA A 65 34.09 12.25 -27.77
CA ALA A 65 35.36 11.53 -27.81
C ALA A 65 35.13 10.08 -28.32
N ASN A 66 35.82 9.70 -29.40
CA ASN A 66 35.65 8.39 -30.05
C ASN A 66 36.92 7.96 -30.80
N ASN A 67 36.97 6.71 -31.26
CA ASN A 67 38.07 6.13 -32.04
C ASN A 67 37.72 5.93 -33.53
N MET A 68 36.77 6.73 -34.06
CA MET A 68 36.24 6.68 -35.43
C MET A 68 35.74 5.29 -35.88
N GLY A 69 35.27 4.48 -34.93
CA GLY A 69 34.77 3.13 -35.16
C GLY A 69 35.86 2.08 -35.35
N ASN A 70 37.14 2.44 -35.14
CA ASN A 70 38.31 1.56 -35.28
C ASN A 70 38.88 1.10 -33.92
N GLY A 71 38.16 1.34 -32.81
CA GLY A 71 38.56 0.85 -31.50
C GLY A 71 38.67 -0.67 -31.50
N SER A 72 39.79 -1.21 -31.01
CA SER A 72 39.98 -2.66 -30.84
C SER A 72 39.36 -3.20 -29.56
N GLU A 73 39.02 -2.31 -28.62
CA GLU A 73 38.33 -2.58 -27.35
C GLU A 73 37.31 -1.45 -27.14
N VAL A 74 36.04 -1.82 -26.96
CA VAL A 74 34.95 -0.86 -26.72
C VAL A 74 34.57 -0.88 -25.25
N HIS A 75 34.45 0.28 -24.62
CA HIS A 75 34.09 0.43 -23.21
C HIS A 75 32.87 1.32 -23.04
N LEU A 76 32.05 1.02 -22.03
CA LEU A 76 31.03 1.91 -21.53
C LEU A 76 31.72 2.96 -20.64
N SER A 77 31.89 4.17 -21.15
CA SER A 77 32.68 5.23 -20.53
C SER A 77 31.89 6.07 -19.54
N ARG A 78 30.57 6.20 -19.73
CA ARG A 78 29.67 6.89 -18.81
C ARG A 78 28.26 6.32 -18.92
N GLN A 79 27.55 6.32 -17.79
CA GLN A 79 26.10 6.12 -17.72
C GLN A 79 25.49 7.27 -16.92
N ALA A 80 24.37 7.79 -17.41
CA ALA A 80 23.66 8.89 -16.78
C ALA A 80 22.17 8.78 -17.07
N TYR A 81 21.33 9.52 -16.34
CA TYR A 81 19.91 9.65 -16.66
C TYR A 81 19.51 11.11 -16.83
N GLY A 82 18.42 11.31 -17.56
CA GLY A 82 17.81 12.62 -17.81
C GLY A 82 16.34 12.51 -18.23
N ARG A 83 15.79 13.62 -18.70
CA ARG A 83 14.43 13.69 -19.27
C ARG A 83 14.52 13.68 -20.79
N LEU A 84 13.75 12.82 -21.44
CA LEU A 84 13.60 12.82 -22.89
C LEU A 84 12.62 13.92 -23.32
N VAL A 85 12.97 14.71 -24.34
CA VAL A 85 12.16 15.84 -24.80
C VAL A 85 12.20 16.03 -26.32
N GLU A 86 11.14 16.61 -26.85
CA GLU A 86 11.12 17.28 -28.15
C GLU A 86 11.64 18.71 -28.00
N VAL A 87 12.49 19.17 -28.93
CA VAL A 87 13.17 20.47 -28.82
C VAL A 87 12.67 21.43 -29.89
N PHE A 88 12.33 22.64 -29.44
CA PHE A 88 11.88 23.72 -30.30
C PHE A 88 12.74 24.98 -30.10
N GLY A 89 12.94 25.73 -31.18
CA GLY A 89 13.34 27.12 -31.16
C GLY A 89 12.17 28.04 -31.47
N LEU A 90 12.43 29.34 -31.59
CA LEU A 90 11.44 30.32 -32.05
C LEU A 90 11.84 30.87 -33.43
N ASP A 91 10.90 31.34 -34.22
CA ASP A 91 11.21 32.19 -35.38
C ASP A 91 11.21 33.68 -34.99
N SER A 92 11.49 34.55 -35.97
CA SER A 92 11.48 36.01 -35.78
C SER A 92 10.13 36.61 -35.33
N SER A 93 9.03 35.85 -35.42
CA SER A 93 7.68 36.22 -34.98
C SER A 93 7.32 35.60 -33.62
N GLY A 94 8.21 34.79 -33.04
CA GLY A 94 7.98 34.07 -31.78
C GLY A 94 7.21 32.76 -31.94
N VAL A 95 7.08 32.23 -33.16
CA VAL A 95 6.41 30.95 -33.43
C VAL A 95 7.39 29.80 -33.22
N ARG A 96 6.91 28.68 -32.66
CA ARG A 96 7.74 27.51 -32.37
C ARG A 96 8.19 26.81 -33.66
N VAL A 97 9.49 26.55 -33.76
CA VAL A 97 10.13 25.81 -34.86
C VAL A 97 10.73 24.54 -34.29
N HIS A 98 10.34 23.37 -34.80
CA HIS A 98 10.90 22.09 -34.35
C HIS A 98 12.37 21.95 -34.77
N MET A 99 13.20 21.47 -33.85
CA MET A 99 14.66 21.41 -34.03
C MET A 99 15.24 20.01 -33.81
N ALA A 100 14.66 19.22 -32.91
CA ALA A 100 15.15 17.89 -32.56
C ALA A 100 14.06 17.04 -31.88
N SER A 101 14.09 15.73 -32.11
CA SER A 101 13.27 14.71 -31.46
C SER A 101 14.12 13.72 -30.69
N ASP A 102 13.60 13.13 -29.62
CA ASP A 102 14.31 12.19 -28.73
C ASP A 102 15.61 12.76 -28.12
N PHE A 103 15.62 14.03 -27.70
CA PHE A 103 16.79 14.63 -27.05
C PHE A 103 16.74 14.42 -25.52
N VAL A 104 17.83 13.97 -24.91
CA VAL A 104 17.90 13.82 -23.44
C VAL A 104 18.51 15.06 -22.80
N MET A 105 17.74 15.74 -21.93
CA MET A 105 18.20 16.89 -21.15
C MET A 105 18.40 16.57 -19.67
N ALA A 106 19.12 17.46 -18.98
CA ALA A 106 19.33 17.37 -17.53
C ALA A 106 18.00 17.26 -16.75
N PRO A 107 17.89 16.34 -15.78
CA PRO A 107 16.63 16.08 -15.07
C PRO A 107 16.18 17.25 -14.18
N SER A 108 17.10 18.15 -13.81
CA SER A 108 16.85 19.34 -13.00
C SER A 108 16.55 20.60 -13.81
N GLN A 109 16.46 20.50 -15.14
CA GLN A 109 16.17 21.65 -16.00
C GLN A 109 14.72 22.12 -15.78
N VAL A 110 14.54 23.43 -15.59
CA VAL A 110 13.23 24.06 -15.37
C VAL A 110 13.05 25.27 -16.30
N SER A 111 11.81 25.72 -16.44
CA SER A 111 11.46 26.98 -17.12
C SER A 111 12.05 28.18 -16.37
N ASP A 112 12.73 29.09 -17.08
CA ASP A 112 13.37 30.28 -16.49
C ASP A 112 12.84 31.61 -17.07
N GLY A 113 11.95 31.56 -18.08
CA GLY A 113 11.37 32.72 -18.75
C GLY A 113 12.39 33.56 -19.54
N GLN A 114 13.61 33.07 -19.74
CA GLN A 114 14.72 33.77 -20.41
C GLN A 114 15.36 32.93 -21.50
N ASN A 115 15.71 31.69 -21.20
CA ASN A 115 16.40 30.75 -22.07
C ASN A 115 15.55 29.51 -22.36
N TYR A 116 14.84 29.00 -21.36
CA TYR A 116 14.16 27.72 -21.42
C TYR A 116 12.70 27.85 -20.97
N LEU A 117 11.83 27.18 -21.72
CA LEU A 117 10.47 26.84 -21.33
C LEU A 117 10.35 25.32 -21.47
N VAL A 118 10.10 24.64 -20.35
CA VAL A 118 9.80 23.22 -20.27
C VAL A 118 8.30 23.08 -20.01
N GLU A 119 7.64 22.30 -20.84
CA GLU A 119 6.20 22.05 -20.79
C GLU A 119 5.93 20.60 -21.22
N ALA A 120 4.72 20.11 -20.97
CA ALA A 120 4.22 18.86 -21.53
C ALA A 120 3.04 19.18 -22.44
N ASN A 121 2.92 18.50 -23.57
CA ASN A 121 1.70 18.58 -24.37
C ASN A 121 0.58 17.90 -23.57
N PRO A 122 -0.54 18.59 -23.29
CA PRO A 122 -1.54 18.09 -22.37
C PRO A 122 -2.41 16.97 -22.97
N VAL A 123 -2.23 16.60 -24.23
CA VAL A 123 -2.98 15.52 -24.88
C VAL A 123 -2.09 14.31 -25.17
N THR A 124 -0.86 14.55 -25.64
CA THR A 124 0.09 13.49 -26.02
C THR A 124 1.03 13.08 -24.89
N ALA A 125 1.03 13.82 -23.77
CA ALA A 125 1.98 13.69 -22.67
C ALA A 125 3.47 13.85 -23.08
N GLN A 126 3.76 14.28 -24.31
CA GLN A 126 5.12 14.49 -24.79
C GLN A 126 5.75 15.68 -24.09
N GLN A 127 6.95 15.48 -23.55
CA GLN A 127 7.71 16.53 -22.89
C GLN A 127 8.42 17.40 -23.92
N VAL A 128 8.31 18.71 -23.77
CA VAL A 128 8.79 19.71 -24.73
C VAL A 128 9.77 20.67 -24.06
N LEU A 129 10.88 20.94 -24.75
CA LEU A 129 11.85 21.97 -24.42
C LEU A 129 11.83 23.05 -25.51
N VAL A 130 11.32 24.23 -25.18
CA VAL A 130 11.44 25.42 -26.03
C VAL A 130 12.64 26.25 -25.56
N ILE A 131 13.65 26.37 -26.43
CA ILE A 131 14.75 27.30 -26.24
C ILE A 131 14.33 28.64 -26.84
N LEU A 132 14.25 29.68 -25.98
CA LEU A 132 13.70 30.99 -26.30
C LEU A 132 14.66 31.83 -27.16
N ARG A 133 15.05 31.33 -28.33
CA ARG A 133 15.97 31.95 -29.29
C ARG A 133 15.43 31.85 -30.71
N ASP A 134 15.63 32.92 -31.48
CA ASP A 134 15.27 32.97 -32.90
C ASP A 134 16.22 32.09 -33.72
N VAL A 135 15.77 30.89 -34.12
CA VAL A 135 16.55 29.94 -34.91
C VAL A 135 16.66 30.34 -36.39
N THR A 136 15.90 31.35 -36.83
CA THR A 136 16.00 31.90 -38.18
C THR A 136 17.11 32.95 -38.32
N ASP A 137 17.62 33.47 -37.19
CA ASP A 137 18.79 34.35 -37.17
C ASP A 137 20.09 33.54 -37.28
N THR A 138 20.53 33.35 -38.52
CA THR A 138 21.77 32.62 -38.87
C THR A 138 23.02 33.52 -38.85
N THR A 139 22.95 34.74 -38.31
CA THR A 139 24.14 35.61 -38.22
C THR A 139 25.14 35.06 -37.19
N ALA A 140 26.43 35.38 -37.35
CA ALA A 140 27.44 34.96 -36.40
C ALA A 140 27.17 35.60 -35.01
N GLY A 141 27.01 34.76 -33.99
CA GLY A 141 26.56 35.16 -32.64
C GLY A 141 25.04 35.40 -32.51
N GLY A 142 24.29 35.21 -33.60
CA GLY A 142 22.84 35.34 -33.67
C GLY A 142 22.09 34.23 -32.92
N GLY A 143 20.76 34.28 -33.01
CA GLY A 143 19.86 33.40 -32.25
C GLY A 143 20.13 31.91 -32.46
N LEU A 144 20.44 31.45 -33.69
CA LEU A 144 20.72 30.04 -33.97
C LEU A 144 22.00 29.54 -33.27
N GLN A 145 23.06 30.36 -33.22
CA GLN A 145 24.29 29.96 -32.53
C GLN A 145 24.09 29.90 -31.02
N GLN A 146 23.30 30.83 -30.46
CA GLN A 146 22.94 30.82 -29.04
C GLN A 146 22.08 29.61 -28.68
N PHE A 147 21.12 29.25 -29.55
CA PHE A 147 20.29 28.05 -29.42
C PHE A 147 21.16 26.79 -29.24
N HIS A 148 22.12 26.55 -30.14
CA HIS A 148 22.98 25.36 -30.05
C HIS A 148 23.87 25.34 -28.80
N GLY A 149 24.33 26.51 -28.33
CA GLY A 149 25.10 26.60 -27.09
C GLY A 149 24.29 26.24 -25.85
N LEU A 150 23.03 26.69 -25.80
CA LEU A 150 22.09 26.36 -24.72
C LEU A 150 21.69 24.87 -24.77
N LEU A 151 21.38 24.34 -25.96
CA LEU A 151 21.02 22.93 -26.16
C LEU A 151 22.16 21.99 -25.73
N TYR A 152 23.40 22.29 -26.09
CA TYR A 152 24.57 21.52 -25.66
C TYR A 152 24.71 21.52 -24.13
N SER A 153 24.53 22.69 -23.50
CA SER A 153 24.64 22.81 -22.04
C SER A 153 23.63 21.95 -21.29
N VAL A 154 22.40 21.80 -21.80
CA VAL A 154 21.39 20.96 -21.14
C VAL A 154 21.58 19.47 -21.41
N GLY A 155 22.14 19.10 -22.57
CA GLY A 155 22.46 17.71 -22.92
C GLY A 155 23.68 17.13 -22.19
N GLU A 156 24.62 17.96 -21.76
CA GLU A 156 25.82 17.47 -21.05
C GLU A 156 25.62 17.30 -19.53
N ASN A 157 24.73 18.10 -18.92
CA ASN A 157 24.49 18.14 -17.47
C ASN A 157 23.58 17.01 -16.94
N LEU A 158 23.61 15.83 -17.56
CA LEU A 158 22.86 14.65 -17.09
C LEU A 158 23.39 14.12 -15.74
N THR A 159 22.51 13.51 -14.94
CA THR A 159 22.88 12.99 -13.62
C THR A 159 23.58 11.64 -13.74
N PRO A 160 24.81 11.47 -13.21
CA PRO A 160 25.57 10.23 -13.36
C PRO A 160 24.97 9.07 -12.56
N ILE A 161 25.04 7.87 -13.13
CA ILE A 161 24.76 6.60 -12.44
C ILE A 161 26.13 5.99 -12.10
N PHE A 162 26.38 5.65 -10.85
CA PHE A 162 27.66 5.06 -10.45
C PHE A 162 27.72 3.57 -10.79
N ASP A 163 28.90 3.09 -11.17
CA ASP A 163 29.11 1.67 -11.47
C ASP A 163 28.92 0.83 -10.20
N ALA A 164 27.95 -0.08 -10.22
CA ALA A 164 27.68 -1.02 -9.15
C ALA A 164 27.23 -2.37 -9.72
N ASP A 165 27.36 -3.42 -8.90
CA ASP A 165 26.88 -4.78 -9.15
C ASP A 165 25.83 -5.15 -8.09
N THR A 166 25.07 -6.21 -8.33
CA THR A 166 24.01 -6.73 -7.44
C THR A 166 24.54 -7.34 -6.13
N ALA A 167 25.84 -7.64 -6.03
CA ALA A 167 26.45 -8.29 -4.87
C ALA A 167 26.82 -7.37 -3.69
N GLY A 168 26.67 -6.04 -3.81
CA GLY A 168 27.11 -5.06 -2.81
C GLY A 168 25.96 -4.35 -2.09
N ALA A 169 25.79 -4.56 -0.78
CA ALA A 169 24.81 -3.78 0.00
C ALA A 169 25.30 -2.35 0.27
N GLY A 170 24.45 -1.34 -0.02
CA GLY A 170 24.46 -0.07 0.72
C GLY A 170 24.66 1.24 -0.04
N LEU A 171 24.97 1.28 -1.34
CA LEU A 171 25.05 2.53 -2.13
C LEU A 171 24.71 2.31 -3.61
N TYR A 172 23.43 2.19 -3.94
CA TYR A 172 22.98 2.20 -5.34
C TYR A 172 22.55 3.61 -5.75
N SER A 173 22.93 4.03 -6.97
CA SER A 173 22.37 5.25 -7.56
C SER A 173 20.86 5.09 -7.71
N MET A 174 20.11 6.06 -7.19
CA MET A 174 18.67 6.14 -7.44
C MET A 174 18.45 6.70 -8.85
N VAL A 175 17.69 5.96 -9.65
CA VAL A 175 17.27 6.31 -11.01
C VAL A 175 15.76 6.51 -10.99
N PRO A 176 15.26 7.71 -11.35
CA PRO A 176 13.82 7.96 -11.41
C PRO A 176 13.13 7.01 -12.39
N ARG A 177 11.92 6.58 -12.06
CA ARG A 177 11.21 5.50 -12.76
C ARG A 177 10.94 5.83 -14.24
N ASN A 178 10.54 7.06 -14.52
CA ASN A 178 10.23 7.59 -15.86
C ASN A 178 11.41 8.35 -16.50
N SER A 179 12.67 8.03 -16.14
CA SER A 179 13.85 8.67 -16.72
C SER A 179 14.43 7.91 -17.91
N ALA A 180 14.96 8.64 -18.89
CA ALA A 180 15.75 8.07 -19.96
C ALA A 180 17.20 7.86 -19.49
N ILE A 181 17.75 6.67 -19.71
CA ILE A 181 19.14 6.34 -19.40
C ILE A 181 19.99 6.52 -20.66
N VAL A 182 21.10 7.24 -20.53
CA VAL A 182 22.09 7.44 -21.59
C VAL A 182 23.34 6.63 -21.28
N LEU A 183 23.68 5.72 -22.18
CA LEU A 183 24.90 4.93 -22.15
C LEU A 183 25.88 5.50 -23.18
N GLN A 184 27.02 6.04 -22.72
CA GLN A 184 28.05 6.62 -23.58
C GLN A 184 29.23 5.66 -23.71
N PHE A 185 29.65 5.42 -24.94
CA PHE A 185 30.77 4.55 -25.28
C PHE A 185 32.01 5.38 -25.65
N ASP A 186 33.19 4.77 -25.55
CA ASP A 186 34.47 5.38 -25.95
C ASP A 186 34.76 5.27 -27.46
N ASP A 187 33.82 4.72 -28.23
CA ASP A 187 33.84 4.66 -29.69
C ASP A 187 32.42 4.77 -30.27
N VAL A 188 32.29 4.98 -31.58
CA VAL A 188 30.98 4.94 -32.24
C VAL A 188 30.46 3.52 -32.40
N MET A 189 29.14 3.36 -32.30
CA MET A 189 28.46 2.05 -32.33
C MET A 189 27.88 1.75 -33.72
N ASP A 190 27.80 0.46 -34.08
CA ASP A 190 27.08 0.00 -35.27
C ASP A 190 25.57 -0.10 -34.95
N PRO A 191 24.71 0.75 -35.57
CA PRO A 191 23.27 0.76 -35.30
C PRO A 191 22.58 -0.58 -35.59
N SER A 192 23.12 -1.41 -36.48
CA SER A 192 22.54 -2.73 -36.78
C SER A 192 22.70 -3.75 -35.65
N THR A 193 23.53 -3.42 -34.66
CA THR A 193 23.81 -4.24 -33.47
C THR A 193 23.12 -3.72 -32.21
N ILE A 194 22.47 -2.55 -32.27
CA ILE A 194 21.71 -1.97 -31.15
C ILE A 194 20.33 -2.63 -31.13
N SER A 195 20.01 -3.34 -30.06
CA SER A 195 18.72 -4.00 -29.86
C SER A 195 18.54 -4.39 -28.39
N GLU A 196 17.31 -4.70 -28.00
CA GLU A 196 16.96 -5.28 -26.69
C GLU A 196 17.68 -6.62 -26.39
N THR A 197 18.14 -7.33 -27.42
CA THR A 197 18.88 -8.60 -27.25
C THR A 197 20.36 -8.39 -26.93
N THR A 198 20.90 -7.24 -27.29
CA THR A 198 22.32 -6.87 -27.08
C THR A 198 22.51 -5.91 -25.91
N LEU A 199 21.43 -5.24 -25.47
CA LEU A 199 21.33 -4.47 -24.24
C LEU A 199 20.10 -4.97 -23.48
N ARG A 200 20.30 -5.80 -22.46
CA ARG A 200 19.22 -6.45 -21.72
C ARG A 200 18.97 -5.69 -20.42
N LEU A 201 17.71 -5.38 -20.14
CA LEU A 201 17.30 -4.71 -18.91
C LEU A 201 16.53 -5.69 -18.02
N SER A 202 16.79 -5.66 -16.71
CA SER A 202 16.09 -6.50 -15.73
C SER A 202 15.70 -5.68 -14.50
N VAL A 203 14.55 -6.01 -13.92
CA VAL A 203 13.93 -5.28 -12.80
C VAL A 203 13.45 -6.23 -11.70
N GLY A 204 13.13 -5.67 -10.54
CA GLY A 204 12.69 -6.38 -9.34
C GLY A 204 13.76 -6.40 -8.24
N SER A 205 13.45 -6.85 -7.03
CA SER A 205 14.43 -6.96 -5.95
C SER A 205 14.52 -8.42 -5.49
N PRO A 206 15.50 -9.21 -5.99
CA PRO A 206 16.59 -8.86 -6.91
C PRO A 206 16.15 -8.68 -8.39
N PRO A 207 16.94 -7.97 -9.22
CA PRO A 207 16.55 -7.59 -10.59
C PRO A 207 16.71 -8.74 -11.60
N VAL A 208 15.76 -9.67 -11.60
CA VAL A 208 15.80 -10.89 -12.43
C VAL A 208 14.68 -10.96 -13.47
N THR A 209 13.73 -10.02 -13.44
CA THR A 209 12.59 -10.00 -14.37
C THR A 209 12.97 -9.17 -15.60
N PRO A 210 12.92 -9.72 -16.83
CA PRO A 210 13.18 -8.93 -18.03
C PRO A 210 12.24 -7.72 -18.13
N PHE A 211 12.78 -6.59 -18.58
CA PHE A 211 12.02 -5.37 -18.82
C PHE A 211 12.20 -4.95 -20.28
N GLU A 212 11.09 -4.71 -20.96
CA GLU A 212 11.07 -4.26 -22.36
C GLU A 212 11.10 -2.73 -22.37
N ALA A 213 12.24 -2.17 -22.77
CA ALA A 213 12.49 -0.74 -22.89
C ALA A 213 12.71 -0.36 -24.35
N ARG A 214 12.45 0.90 -24.69
CA ARG A 214 12.75 1.45 -26.01
C ARG A 214 14.25 1.77 -26.08
N VAL A 215 14.99 1.12 -26.99
CA VAL A 215 16.45 1.28 -27.12
C VAL A 215 16.79 1.91 -28.47
N LEU A 216 17.37 3.12 -28.42
CA LEU A 216 17.62 3.97 -29.58
C LEU A 216 19.09 4.42 -29.65
N PRO A 217 19.71 4.50 -30.84
CA PRO A 217 20.94 5.27 -31.00
C PRO A 217 20.64 6.76 -30.79
N ASP A 218 21.42 7.45 -29.97
CA ASP A 218 21.29 8.90 -29.80
C ASP A 218 21.56 9.59 -31.15
N PRO A 219 20.63 10.39 -31.70
CA PRO A 219 20.86 11.06 -32.97
C PRO A 219 21.74 12.32 -32.85
N PHE A 220 22.04 12.83 -31.66
CA PHE A 220 22.71 14.11 -31.46
C PHE A 220 24.12 14.02 -30.90
N HIS A 221 24.61 12.83 -30.53
CA HIS A 221 25.98 12.66 -30.03
C HIS A 221 26.70 11.54 -30.78
N GLY A 222 27.80 11.86 -31.46
CA GLY A 222 28.45 10.88 -32.31
C GLY A 222 29.62 11.40 -33.13
N GLU A 223 29.86 10.79 -34.29
CA GLU A 223 30.91 11.19 -35.23
C GLU A 223 30.53 10.81 -36.68
N LEU A 224 31.15 11.49 -37.65
CA LEU A 224 31.13 11.14 -39.06
C LEU A 224 32.24 10.13 -39.38
N ILE A 225 31.86 8.91 -39.79
CA ILE A 225 32.80 7.90 -40.27
C ILE A 225 32.71 7.74 -41.80
N SER A 226 33.78 7.27 -42.42
CA SER A 226 33.75 6.92 -43.84
C SER A 226 32.92 5.64 -44.05
N ALA A 227 31.94 5.69 -44.95
CA ALA A 227 31.13 4.51 -45.31
C ALA A 227 31.87 3.48 -46.19
N GLY A 228 33.17 3.69 -46.45
CA GLY A 228 33.99 2.84 -47.31
C GLY A 228 33.72 3.07 -48.81
N GLY A 229 34.77 2.94 -49.64
CA GLY A 229 34.63 2.92 -51.10
C GLY A 229 34.33 4.27 -51.80
N GLY A 230 34.67 5.42 -51.20
CA GLY A 230 34.47 6.74 -51.81
C GLY A 230 33.04 7.31 -51.69
N SER A 231 32.22 6.71 -50.82
CA SER A 231 30.90 7.20 -50.44
C SER A 231 30.98 8.38 -49.44
N SER A 232 29.91 9.18 -49.36
CA SER A 232 29.78 10.27 -48.39
C SER A 232 29.91 9.74 -46.96
N PRO A 233 30.45 10.55 -46.02
CA PRO A 233 30.52 10.17 -44.61
C PRO A 233 29.12 9.86 -44.07
N ILE A 234 29.04 8.94 -43.12
CA ILE A 234 27.80 8.56 -42.43
C ILE A 234 27.92 8.88 -40.94
N TYR A 235 26.82 9.34 -40.35
CA TYR A 235 26.73 9.57 -38.92
C TYR A 235 26.60 8.24 -38.16
N ARG A 236 27.32 8.12 -37.05
CA ARG A 236 27.20 7.02 -36.08
C ARG A 236 27.19 7.57 -34.66
N ALA A 237 26.33 7.01 -33.82
CA ALA A 237 26.15 7.43 -32.44
C ALA A 237 27.27 6.88 -31.53
N THR A 238 27.72 7.69 -30.58
CA THR A 238 28.55 7.28 -29.43
C THR A 238 27.71 6.98 -28.19
N ARG A 239 26.43 7.37 -28.21
CA ARG A 239 25.49 7.20 -27.09
C ARG A 239 24.30 6.35 -27.51
N ILE A 240 23.78 5.57 -26.56
CA ILE A 240 22.54 4.80 -26.70
C ILE A 240 21.58 5.31 -25.62
N ILE A 241 20.35 5.62 -26.02
CA ILE A 241 19.26 6.01 -25.15
C ILE A 241 18.43 4.76 -24.84
N VAL A 242 18.22 4.50 -23.57
CA VAL A 242 17.26 3.52 -23.05
C VAL A 242 16.13 4.30 -22.41
N ASP A 243 15.02 4.37 -23.12
CA ASP A 243 13.81 5.01 -22.65
C ASP A 243 12.94 3.97 -21.93
N THR A 244 12.65 4.27 -20.67
CA THR A 244 11.97 3.36 -19.76
C THR A 244 10.45 3.47 -19.89
N THR A 245 9.96 4.56 -20.45
CA THR A 245 8.55 4.79 -20.75
C THR A 245 8.27 4.56 -22.22
N VAL A 246 7.05 4.16 -22.54
CA VAL A 246 6.58 3.99 -23.92
C VAL A 246 5.17 4.55 -23.98
N THR A 247 5.00 5.67 -24.67
CA THR A 247 3.69 6.26 -24.95
C THR A 247 2.93 5.45 -26.01
N GLU A 248 1.62 5.69 -26.13
CA GLU A 248 0.81 5.07 -27.18
C GLU A 248 1.35 5.40 -28.58
N ILE A 249 1.71 6.66 -28.83
CA ILE A 249 2.28 7.11 -30.12
C ILE A 249 3.57 6.34 -30.44
N GLU A 250 4.46 6.19 -29.46
CA GLU A 250 5.73 5.49 -29.65
C GLU A 250 5.55 3.99 -29.84
N SER A 251 4.59 3.37 -29.13
CA SER A 251 4.25 1.96 -29.32
C SER A 251 3.94 1.63 -30.77
N PHE A 252 3.14 2.47 -31.45
CA PHE A 252 2.74 2.29 -32.84
C PHE A 252 3.85 2.53 -33.86
N GLN A 253 4.93 3.23 -33.48
CA GLN A 253 6.09 3.47 -34.36
C GLN A 253 7.05 2.27 -34.42
N TYR A 254 6.87 1.26 -33.56
CA TYR A 254 7.69 0.05 -33.52
C TYR A 254 7.01 -1.15 -34.19
N GLU A 255 7.80 -2.01 -34.84
CA GLU A 255 7.32 -3.27 -35.41
C GLU A 255 8.12 -4.48 -34.88
N PRO A 256 7.49 -5.38 -34.10
CA PRO A 256 6.13 -5.30 -33.58
C PRO A 256 5.95 -4.17 -32.54
N PRO A 257 4.72 -3.67 -32.30
CA PRO A 257 4.47 -2.61 -31.32
C PRO A 257 4.97 -2.98 -29.92
N LEU A 258 5.66 -2.04 -29.27
CA LEU A 258 6.12 -2.21 -27.89
C LEU A 258 4.94 -2.10 -26.91
N PRO A 259 4.96 -2.79 -25.75
CA PRO A 259 3.95 -2.57 -24.73
C PRO A 259 3.95 -1.12 -24.23
N ILE A 260 2.76 -0.52 -24.12
CA ILE A 260 2.59 0.82 -23.55
C ILE A 260 3.00 0.78 -22.07
N ASN A 261 3.79 1.75 -21.65
CA ASN A 261 4.28 1.90 -20.28
C ASN A 261 4.41 3.39 -19.90
N GLY A 262 3.41 3.94 -19.21
CA GLY A 262 3.43 5.34 -18.74
C GLY A 262 4.25 5.56 -17.46
N VAL A 263 4.66 4.50 -16.76
CA VAL A 263 5.24 4.59 -15.42
C VAL A 263 6.76 4.44 -15.43
N GLY A 264 7.28 3.65 -16.37
CA GLY A 264 8.68 3.30 -16.43
C GLY A 264 9.03 2.14 -15.51
N PHE A 265 10.07 2.27 -14.69
CA PHE A 265 10.49 1.19 -13.78
C PHE A 265 9.44 0.88 -12.70
N PRO A 266 9.36 -0.37 -12.21
CA PRO A 266 8.69 -0.68 -10.96
C PRO A 266 9.31 0.09 -9.78
N ALA A 267 8.51 0.40 -8.75
CA ALA A 267 9.00 1.12 -7.58
C ALA A 267 10.07 0.33 -6.80
N GLY A 268 11.11 1.02 -6.34
CA GLY A 268 12.07 0.46 -5.39
C GLY A 268 11.44 0.28 -4.02
N LEU A 269 11.63 -0.90 -3.41
CA LEU A 269 11.04 -1.24 -2.09
C LEU A 269 12.04 -1.12 -0.93
N ASP A 270 13.34 -1.07 -1.21
CA ASP A 270 14.40 -0.97 -0.21
C ASP A 270 15.53 -0.08 -0.76
N VAL A 271 15.98 0.89 0.04
CA VAL A 271 17.06 1.81 -0.31
C VAL A 271 18.43 1.13 -0.46
N ASN A 272 18.60 -0.08 0.11
CA ASN A 272 19.87 -0.79 0.17
C ASN A 272 20.05 -1.86 -0.91
N LEU A 273 19.01 -2.16 -1.69
CA LEU A 273 19.02 -3.22 -2.70
C LEU A 273 18.95 -2.64 -4.12
N ALA A 274 19.62 -3.31 -5.06
CA ALA A 274 19.43 -3.05 -6.47
C ALA A 274 18.01 -3.48 -6.87
N SER A 275 17.38 -2.69 -7.74
CA SER A 275 16.10 -3.04 -8.34
C SER A 275 16.06 -2.92 -9.87
N VAL A 276 17.14 -2.44 -10.47
CA VAL A 276 17.35 -2.33 -11.91
C VAL A 276 18.75 -2.83 -12.24
N GLU A 277 18.88 -3.62 -13.30
CA GLU A 277 20.16 -4.09 -13.82
C GLU A 277 20.19 -4.05 -15.35
N ILE A 278 21.22 -3.41 -15.92
CA ILE A 278 21.56 -3.47 -17.34
C ILE A 278 22.65 -4.54 -17.51
N ARG A 279 22.44 -5.47 -18.45
CA ARG A 279 23.39 -6.52 -18.83
C ARG A 279 23.72 -6.41 -20.32
N ILE A 280 25.00 -6.28 -20.64
CA ILE A 280 25.51 -6.22 -22.02
C ILE A 280 26.38 -7.45 -22.28
N PRO A 281 25.91 -8.42 -23.08
CA PRO A 281 26.68 -9.60 -23.45
C PRO A 281 27.98 -9.29 -24.19
N THR A 282 29.08 -9.96 -23.83
CA THR A 282 30.39 -9.80 -24.50
C THR A 282 30.77 -11.00 -25.38
N VAL A 283 30.13 -12.16 -25.18
CA VAL A 283 30.34 -13.36 -26.01
C VAL A 283 29.02 -13.97 -26.50
N THR A 284 29.02 -14.51 -27.72
CA THR A 284 27.84 -15.21 -28.26
C THR A 284 27.68 -16.58 -27.62
N ASN A 285 26.44 -16.99 -27.36
CA ASN A 285 26.11 -18.30 -26.82
C ASN A 285 24.71 -18.73 -27.28
N SER A 286 24.68 -19.63 -28.26
CA SER A 286 23.43 -20.14 -28.86
C SER A 286 22.56 -20.92 -27.89
N SER A 287 23.11 -21.46 -26.79
CA SER A 287 22.35 -22.25 -25.82
C SER A 287 21.41 -21.39 -24.96
N VAL A 288 21.69 -20.09 -24.88
CA VAL A 288 20.88 -19.08 -24.17
C VAL A 288 20.33 -18.02 -25.14
N GLY A 289 20.29 -18.33 -26.44
CA GLY A 289 19.72 -17.46 -27.48
C GLY A 289 20.55 -16.22 -27.84
N GLN A 290 21.77 -16.04 -27.32
CA GLN A 290 22.60 -14.88 -27.65
C GLN A 290 23.37 -15.10 -28.96
N THR A 291 22.84 -14.60 -30.07
CA THR A 291 23.45 -14.76 -31.41
C THR A 291 24.10 -13.50 -31.98
N LYS A 292 23.84 -12.34 -31.38
CA LYS A 292 24.40 -11.03 -31.77
C LYS A 292 25.10 -10.39 -30.57
N LEU A 293 25.98 -9.43 -30.78
CA LEU A 293 26.59 -8.62 -29.71
C LEU A 293 26.53 -7.16 -30.12
N LEU A 294 26.55 -6.26 -29.15
CA LEU A 294 26.69 -4.84 -29.38
C LEU A 294 28.14 -4.57 -29.83
N MET A 295 28.34 -3.97 -31.01
CA MET A 295 29.67 -3.80 -31.62
C MET A 295 29.88 -2.40 -32.20
N ASN A 296 31.14 -2.01 -32.35
CA ASN A 296 31.51 -0.88 -33.20
C ASN A 296 31.52 -1.27 -34.70
N PRO A 297 31.60 -0.30 -35.64
CA PRO A 297 31.65 -0.57 -37.07
C PRO A 297 32.81 -1.44 -37.57
N SER A 298 33.89 -1.61 -36.79
CA SER A 298 35.00 -2.51 -37.12
C SER A 298 34.80 -3.95 -36.61
N GLY A 299 33.67 -4.25 -35.94
CA GLY A 299 33.26 -5.60 -35.54
C GLY A 299 33.79 -6.04 -34.17
N HIS A 300 34.17 -5.10 -33.30
CA HIS A 300 34.63 -5.38 -31.95
C HIS A 300 33.49 -5.18 -30.92
N PRO A 301 33.20 -6.18 -30.06
CA PRO A 301 32.21 -6.04 -28.99
C PRO A 301 32.79 -5.31 -27.77
N LEU A 302 31.95 -5.12 -26.74
CA LEU A 302 32.41 -4.59 -25.45
C LEU A 302 33.53 -5.45 -24.85
N SER A 303 34.55 -4.77 -24.32
CA SER A 303 35.65 -5.41 -23.60
C SER A 303 35.24 -5.75 -22.16
N THR A 304 35.75 -6.85 -21.61
CA THR A 304 35.61 -7.20 -20.20
C THR A 304 36.72 -6.60 -19.32
N SER A 305 37.76 -6.01 -19.92
CA SER A 305 38.83 -5.33 -19.18
C SER A 305 38.48 -3.86 -18.99
N ASN A 306 38.73 -3.31 -17.80
CA ASN A 306 38.53 -1.88 -17.51
C ASN A 306 37.13 -1.31 -17.85
N ASN A 307 36.08 -2.16 -17.80
CA ASN A 307 34.73 -1.79 -18.24
C ASN A 307 33.68 -1.86 -17.10
N GLY A 308 34.11 -1.60 -15.86
CA GLY A 308 33.27 -1.74 -14.67
C GLY A 308 33.03 -3.20 -14.25
N PRO A 309 31.94 -3.48 -13.49
CA PRO A 309 31.58 -4.83 -13.07
C PRO A 309 31.28 -5.78 -14.25
N VAL A 310 31.72 -7.03 -14.12
CA VAL A 310 31.53 -8.10 -15.11
C VAL A 310 31.10 -9.37 -14.39
N ASP A 311 29.98 -9.95 -14.84
CA ASP A 311 29.47 -11.22 -14.35
C ASP A 311 30.13 -12.39 -15.10
N TRP A 312 31.22 -12.90 -14.53
CA TRP A 312 31.94 -14.06 -15.05
C TRP A 312 31.18 -15.39 -14.89
N SER A 313 30.09 -15.40 -14.13
CA SER A 313 29.24 -16.58 -13.96
C SER A 313 28.17 -16.71 -15.04
N SER A 314 27.85 -15.60 -15.73
CA SER A 314 26.93 -15.59 -16.86
C SER A 314 27.50 -16.36 -18.07
N PRO A 315 26.69 -17.19 -18.78
CA PRO A 315 27.10 -17.89 -20.00
C PRO A 315 27.53 -16.98 -21.16
N THR A 316 27.23 -15.68 -21.07
CA THR A 316 27.57 -14.63 -22.05
C THR A 316 28.55 -13.58 -21.54
N VAL A 317 29.08 -13.78 -20.32
CA VAL A 317 30.08 -12.93 -19.65
C VAL A 317 29.68 -11.45 -19.73
N ASP A 318 28.59 -11.11 -19.05
CA ASP A 318 27.92 -9.82 -19.24
C ASP A 318 28.67 -8.71 -18.50
N VAL A 319 28.81 -7.55 -19.14
CA VAL A 319 29.11 -6.30 -18.44
C VAL A 319 27.82 -5.85 -17.74
N THR A 320 27.87 -5.67 -16.42
CA THR A 320 26.68 -5.38 -15.60
C THR A 320 26.71 -3.96 -15.03
N ARG A 321 25.52 -3.35 -14.91
CA ARG A 321 25.30 -2.07 -14.23
C ARG A 321 24.03 -2.17 -13.40
N ALA A 322 24.19 -2.16 -12.08
CA ALA A 322 23.08 -2.20 -11.14
C ALA A 322 22.77 -0.80 -10.59
N ALA A 323 21.48 -0.51 -10.45
CA ALA A 323 20.97 0.70 -9.83
C ALA A 323 19.70 0.39 -9.04
N ARG A 324 19.20 1.39 -8.31
CA ARG A 324 17.91 1.31 -7.63
C ARG A 324 16.92 2.23 -8.35
N ALA A 325 15.76 1.72 -8.71
CA ALA A 325 14.64 2.55 -9.15
C ALA A 325 14.12 3.41 -7.98
N GLY A 326 13.64 4.62 -8.29
CA GLY A 326 12.92 5.44 -7.32
C GLY A 326 11.74 4.69 -6.67
N GLY A 327 11.48 4.98 -5.40
CA GLY A 327 10.38 4.40 -4.62
C GLY A 327 9.48 5.46 -4.00
N SER A 328 8.40 5.02 -3.34
CA SER A 328 7.49 5.91 -2.61
C SER A 328 8.23 6.70 -1.52
N GLY A 329 7.88 7.99 -1.36
CA GLY A 329 8.48 8.85 -0.34
C GLY A 329 8.33 8.30 1.08
N ASP A 330 7.26 7.56 1.37
CA ASP A 330 7.02 6.98 2.70
C ASP A 330 7.90 5.75 2.98
N VAL A 331 8.35 5.05 1.93
CA VAL A 331 9.15 3.81 2.07
C VAL A 331 10.64 4.09 1.91
N THR A 332 11.03 4.80 0.83
CA THR A 332 12.43 5.02 0.47
C THR A 332 12.91 6.43 0.78
N GLY A 333 12.02 7.37 1.09
CA GLY A 333 12.36 8.78 1.31
C GLY A 333 12.73 9.52 0.02
N ASP A 334 12.44 8.95 -1.15
CA ASP A 334 12.72 9.58 -2.44
C ASP A 334 11.71 10.72 -2.68
N ALA A 335 12.21 11.86 -3.19
CA ALA A 335 11.35 12.95 -3.61
C ALA A 335 10.47 12.54 -4.82
N TYR A 336 9.30 13.18 -4.95
CA TYR A 336 8.38 12.99 -6.08
C TYR A 336 8.01 11.52 -6.31
N ASN A 337 7.85 10.75 -5.23
CA ASN A 337 7.54 9.30 -5.25
C ASN A 337 8.46 8.46 -6.16
N GLY A 338 9.71 8.91 -6.34
CA GLY A 338 10.70 8.21 -7.16
C GLY A 338 10.59 8.49 -8.67
N PHE A 339 9.83 9.51 -9.07
CA PHE A 339 9.74 9.99 -10.46
C PHE A 339 10.61 11.23 -10.68
N LEU A 340 10.79 11.61 -11.95
CA LEU A 340 11.41 12.88 -12.32
C LEU A 340 10.59 14.04 -11.72
N LEU A 341 11.27 15.13 -11.35
CA LEU A 341 10.60 16.32 -10.83
C LEU A 341 9.55 16.82 -11.83
N ASP A 342 8.30 16.79 -11.43
CA ASP A 342 7.21 17.44 -12.15
C ASP A 342 6.64 18.60 -11.34
N ASN A 343 6.47 19.75 -11.97
CA ASN A 343 5.83 20.93 -11.38
C ASN A 343 4.61 21.37 -12.22
N LEU A 344 4.29 20.66 -13.29
CA LEU A 344 3.08 20.91 -14.07
C LEU A 344 1.96 20.12 -13.41
N PRO A 345 0.84 20.76 -13.09
CA PRO A 345 -0.29 20.02 -12.58
C PRO A 345 -1.00 19.28 -13.72
N PRO A 346 -1.58 18.08 -13.46
CA PRO A 346 -2.37 17.38 -14.46
C PRO A 346 -3.64 18.17 -14.82
N GLU A 347 -4.11 18.00 -16.05
CA GLU A 347 -5.32 18.62 -16.59
C GLU A 347 -6.28 17.54 -17.08
N VAL A 348 -7.58 17.81 -17.03
CA VAL A 348 -8.60 16.88 -17.56
C VAL A 348 -8.76 17.14 -19.05
N VAL A 349 -8.66 16.08 -19.86
CA VAL A 349 -8.73 16.15 -21.32
C VAL A 349 -10.11 15.68 -21.79
N GLY A 350 -10.79 16.51 -22.57
CA GLY A 350 -12.05 16.20 -23.21
C GLY A 350 -11.85 15.63 -24.60
N THR A 351 -12.82 14.84 -25.07
CA THR A 351 -12.85 14.34 -26.45
C THR A 351 -14.18 14.73 -27.10
N GLN A 352 -14.12 15.50 -28.18
CA GLN A 352 -15.28 15.92 -28.94
C GLN A 352 -15.24 15.37 -30.36
N GLN A 353 -16.39 14.92 -30.86
CA GLN A 353 -16.50 14.45 -32.23
C GLN A 353 -16.62 15.65 -33.19
N VAL A 354 -15.78 15.63 -34.22
CA VAL A 354 -15.71 16.67 -35.26
C VAL A 354 -15.69 16.04 -36.66
N ASN A 355 -15.99 16.84 -37.66
CA ASN A 355 -15.90 16.46 -39.07
C ASN A 355 -14.99 17.43 -39.83
N ILE A 356 -13.95 16.91 -40.49
CA ILE A 356 -13.14 17.67 -41.43
C ILE A 356 -13.95 17.79 -42.72
N ASP A 357 -14.51 18.98 -42.97
CA ASP A 357 -15.46 19.21 -44.07
C ASP A 357 -14.78 19.37 -45.42
N VAL A 358 -13.52 19.79 -45.42
CA VAL A 358 -12.72 20.12 -46.60
C VAL A 358 -11.36 19.46 -46.49
N ASP A 359 -10.90 18.85 -47.57
CA ASP A 359 -9.60 18.17 -47.67
C ASP A 359 -8.45 19.02 -47.05
N PRO A 360 -7.60 18.41 -46.21
CA PRO A 360 -6.42 19.07 -45.66
C PRO A 360 -5.50 19.62 -46.76
N GLN A 361 -4.93 20.81 -46.56
CA GLN A 361 -3.99 21.42 -47.50
C GLN A 361 -2.56 21.32 -46.96
N TYR A 362 -1.67 20.67 -47.72
CA TYR A 362 -0.27 20.51 -47.33
C TYR A 362 0.51 21.83 -47.42
N LEU A 363 1.17 22.21 -46.32
CA LEU A 363 1.97 23.44 -46.22
C LEU A 363 3.48 23.18 -46.32
N GLY A 364 3.91 21.92 -46.18
CA GLY A 364 5.32 21.50 -46.23
C GLY A 364 5.76 20.77 -44.96
N GLY A 365 6.69 19.82 -45.09
CA GLY A 365 7.17 19.02 -43.95
C GLY A 365 6.07 18.11 -43.41
N ALA A 366 5.67 18.31 -42.16
CA ALA A 366 4.54 17.64 -41.51
C ALA A 366 3.34 18.60 -41.27
N ASP A 367 3.39 19.83 -41.79
CA ASP A 367 2.40 20.86 -41.51
C ASP A 367 1.27 20.90 -42.57
N PHE A 368 0.04 21.08 -42.10
CA PHE A 368 -1.18 21.12 -42.90
C PHE A 368 -2.11 22.25 -42.44
N LEU A 369 -2.95 22.73 -43.34
CA LEU A 369 -4.07 23.62 -43.04
C LEU A 369 -5.37 22.82 -43.18
N LEU A 370 -6.16 22.76 -42.11
CA LEU A 370 -7.55 22.31 -42.12
C LEU A 370 -8.45 23.51 -42.46
N PRO A 371 -9.00 23.59 -43.69
CA PRO A 371 -9.70 24.80 -44.12
C PRO A 371 -11.02 25.01 -43.37
N GLN A 372 -11.71 23.91 -43.06
CA GLN A 372 -12.95 23.94 -42.30
C GLN A 372 -13.15 22.62 -41.53
N VAL A 373 -13.46 22.75 -40.25
CA VAL A 373 -13.83 21.65 -39.35
C VAL A 373 -15.13 22.04 -38.66
N THR A 374 -16.07 21.11 -38.54
CA THR A 374 -17.35 21.33 -37.84
C THR A 374 -17.46 20.39 -36.65
N PHE A 375 -17.82 20.92 -35.48
CA PHE A 375 -18.16 20.13 -34.30
C PHE A 375 -19.55 19.53 -34.43
N ASP A 376 -19.70 18.28 -34.01
CA ASP A 376 -21.01 17.61 -33.95
C ASP A 376 -21.93 18.25 -32.90
N SER A 377 -21.34 18.86 -31.86
CA SER A 377 -22.05 19.64 -30.83
C SER A 377 -21.61 21.09 -30.82
N VAL A 378 -22.55 21.99 -31.10
CA VAL A 378 -22.33 23.44 -30.93
C VAL A 378 -22.14 23.83 -29.46
N PHE A 379 -22.64 23.02 -28.52
CA PHE A 379 -22.49 23.29 -27.08
C PHE A 379 -21.07 22.95 -26.60
N CYS A 380 -20.49 21.85 -27.10
CA CYS A 380 -19.12 21.44 -26.75
C CYS A 380 -18.06 21.98 -27.72
N SER A 381 -18.39 22.99 -28.54
CA SER A 381 -17.43 23.54 -29.48
C SER A 381 -16.51 24.54 -28.77
N THR A 382 -15.21 24.23 -28.72
CA THR A 382 -14.18 25.09 -28.14
C THR A 382 -13.30 25.68 -29.25
N THR A 383 -12.58 26.76 -28.95
CA THR A 383 -11.58 27.31 -29.90
C THR A 383 -10.26 26.60 -29.63
N PRO A 384 -9.66 25.90 -30.61
CA PRO A 384 -8.43 25.17 -30.38
C PRO A 384 -7.28 26.07 -29.93
N SER A 385 -6.52 25.60 -28.95
CA SER A 385 -5.25 26.15 -28.53
C SER A 385 -4.11 25.40 -29.20
N ALA A 386 -2.93 26.03 -29.26
CA ALA A 386 -1.73 25.32 -29.73
C ALA A 386 -1.42 24.18 -28.75
N GLY A 387 -1.22 22.96 -29.29
CA GLY A 387 -1.04 21.74 -28.50
C GLY A 387 -2.25 20.80 -28.50
N ASP A 388 -3.47 21.29 -28.80
CA ASP A 388 -4.65 20.44 -28.96
C ASP A 388 -4.48 19.47 -30.13
N VAL A 389 -5.17 18.34 -30.13
CA VAL A 389 -4.92 17.26 -31.11
C VAL A 389 -6.19 16.86 -31.85
N PHE A 390 -6.05 16.70 -33.15
CA PHE A 390 -6.99 15.99 -34.01
C PHE A 390 -6.53 14.55 -34.18
N TYR A 391 -7.38 13.59 -33.84
CA TYR A 391 -7.15 12.16 -34.01
C TYR A 391 -8.08 11.59 -35.09
N GLN A 392 -7.51 10.89 -36.08
CA GLN A 392 -8.26 10.28 -37.17
C GLN A 392 -7.59 8.98 -37.65
N ASP A 393 -8.19 7.82 -37.38
CA ASP A 393 -7.75 6.52 -37.91
C ASP A 393 -6.23 6.23 -37.73
N GLY A 394 -5.68 6.49 -36.53
CA GLY A 394 -4.26 6.31 -36.25
C GLY A 394 -3.35 7.46 -36.68
N LEU A 395 -3.92 8.54 -37.24
CA LEU A 395 -3.26 9.81 -37.45
C LEU A 395 -3.46 10.73 -36.25
N PHE A 396 -2.39 11.34 -35.76
CA PHE A 396 -2.41 12.37 -34.72
C PHE A 396 -1.89 13.68 -35.33
N ALA A 397 -2.68 14.74 -35.28
CA ALA A 397 -2.31 16.07 -35.76
C ALA A 397 -2.48 17.13 -34.68
N GLU A 398 -1.36 17.68 -34.21
CA GLU A 398 -1.30 18.72 -33.18
C GLU A 398 -1.55 20.10 -33.79
N VAL A 399 -2.36 20.93 -33.14
CA VAL A 399 -2.58 22.33 -33.53
C VAL A 399 -1.30 23.12 -33.27
N SER A 400 -0.70 23.64 -34.35
CA SER A 400 0.57 24.38 -34.28
C SER A 400 0.36 25.88 -34.10
N GLN A 401 -0.83 26.39 -34.46
CA GLN A 401 -1.21 27.80 -34.33
C GLN A 401 -2.68 27.94 -33.95
N ALA A 402 -2.97 28.81 -32.96
CA ALA A 402 -4.34 29.13 -32.57
C ALA A 402 -5.14 29.68 -33.77
N PRO A 403 -6.31 29.09 -34.10
CA PRO A 403 -7.08 29.46 -35.27
C PRO A 403 -8.01 30.65 -35.00
N SER A 404 -8.89 30.97 -35.94
CA SER A 404 -9.99 31.89 -35.68
C SER A 404 -10.98 31.30 -34.67
N ILE A 405 -11.51 32.14 -33.78
CA ILE A 405 -12.54 31.78 -32.77
C ILE A 405 -13.68 30.99 -33.41
N VAL A 406 -14.05 29.88 -32.77
CA VAL A 406 -15.17 29.02 -33.20
C VAL A 406 -16.49 29.81 -33.23
N LYS A 407 -17.29 29.62 -34.28
CA LYS A 407 -18.61 30.25 -34.39
C LYS A 407 -19.63 29.25 -34.90
N ASP A 408 -20.73 29.10 -34.17
CA ASP A 408 -21.83 28.18 -34.48
C ASP A 408 -21.33 26.74 -34.73
N GLY A 409 -20.31 26.29 -33.97
CA GLY A 409 -19.70 24.97 -34.10
C GLY A 409 -18.73 24.81 -35.28
N VAL A 410 -18.40 25.88 -36.03
CA VAL A 410 -17.50 25.80 -37.19
C VAL A 410 -16.16 26.49 -36.91
N LEU A 411 -15.09 25.76 -37.15
CA LEU A 411 -13.70 26.21 -37.17
C LEU A 411 -13.22 26.40 -38.60
N LYS A 412 -12.37 27.41 -38.81
CA LYS A 412 -11.79 27.70 -40.12
C LYS A 412 -10.30 27.99 -40.00
N ASN A 413 -9.56 27.54 -41.02
CA ASN A 413 -8.13 27.78 -41.19
C ASN A 413 -7.30 27.35 -39.96
N VAL A 414 -7.45 26.10 -39.52
CA VAL A 414 -6.65 25.55 -38.41
C VAL A 414 -5.34 25.01 -38.97
N VAL A 415 -4.20 25.49 -38.48
CA VAL A 415 -2.89 24.97 -38.88
C VAL A 415 -2.48 23.89 -37.89
N VAL A 416 -2.16 22.72 -38.42
CA VAL A 416 -1.83 21.52 -37.64
C VAL A 416 -0.54 20.90 -38.15
N ARG A 417 0.12 20.13 -37.29
CA ARG A 417 1.29 19.32 -37.60
C ARG A 417 0.97 17.86 -37.32
N VAL A 418 1.22 17.00 -38.30
CA VAL A 418 1.06 15.55 -38.13
C VAL A 418 2.22 15.01 -37.29
N LEU A 419 1.90 14.41 -36.13
CA LEU A 419 2.85 13.76 -35.22
C LEU A 419 3.02 12.27 -35.55
N LEU A 420 1.92 11.60 -35.90
CA LEU A 420 1.87 10.19 -36.27
C LEU A 420 0.90 10.01 -37.42
N TYR A 421 1.19 9.07 -38.31
CA TYR A 421 0.31 8.67 -39.39
C TYR A 421 0.39 7.16 -39.63
N PRO A 422 -0.60 6.55 -40.30
CA PRO A 422 -0.63 5.10 -40.53
C PRO A 422 0.59 4.60 -41.29
N THR A 423 1.22 3.53 -40.80
CA THR A 423 2.39 2.89 -41.45
C THR A 423 2.21 2.50 -42.92
N PRO A 424 1.01 2.15 -43.44
CA PRO A 424 0.82 1.89 -44.87
C PRO A 424 1.11 3.11 -45.77
N TRP A 425 1.18 4.32 -45.21
CA TRP A 425 1.53 5.51 -45.97
C TRP A 425 3.02 5.58 -46.30
N ASP A 426 3.85 4.75 -45.66
CA ASP A 426 5.26 4.56 -46.00
C ASP A 426 5.50 3.43 -47.02
N ASP A 427 4.45 2.72 -47.44
CA ASP A 427 4.57 1.66 -48.44
C ASP A 427 5.04 2.18 -49.80
N ALA A 428 5.75 1.31 -50.54
CA ALA A 428 6.25 1.63 -51.86
C ALA A 428 5.10 1.99 -52.84
N GLY A 429 4.95 3.29 -53.11
CA GLY A 429 3.93 3.84 -54.01
C GLY A 429 2.99 4.86 -53.34
N SER A 430 3.02 4.95 -52.01
CA SER A 430 2.32 5.96 -51.21
C SER A 430 3.07 7.30 -51.21
N GLN A 431 2.38 8.39 -50.83
CA GLN A 431 2.95 9.73 -50.72
C GLN A 431 3.37 10.11 -49.29
N GLY A 432 3.57 9.13 -48.39
CA GLY A 432 3.89 9.38 -46.99
C GLY A 432 2.78 10.18 -46.31
N VAL A 433 3.17 11.13 -45.47
CA VAL A 433 2.25 12.06 -44.80
C VAL A 433 1.27 12.80 -45.74
N GLN A 434 1.61 12.98 -47.03
CA GLN A 434 0.74 13.67 -48.00
C GLN A 434 -0.49 12.85 -48.40
N GLU A 435 -0.54 11.55 -48.08
CA GLU A 435 -1.74 10.72 -48.24
C GLU A 435 -2.95 11.30 -47.46
N TRP A 436 -2.70 12.13 -46.43
CA TRP A 436 -3.78 12.78 -45.69
C TRP A 436 -4.61 13.75 -46.53
N ILE A 437 -4.04 14.34 -47.59
CA ILE A 437 -4.78 15.25 -48.49
C ILE A 437 -5.96 14.51 -49.13
N LEU A 438 -5.78 13.23 -49.46
CA LEU A 438 -6.78 12.42 -50.17
C LEU A 438 -7.71 11.65 -49.23
N ASN A 439 -7.27 11.40 -47.99
CA ASN A 439 -7.96 10.52 -47.04
C ASN A 439 -8.43 11.24 -45.77
N GLY A 440 -8.11 12.53 -45.59
CA GLY A 440 -8.36 13.27 -44.35
C GLY A 440 -9.76 13.87 -44.19
N GLN A 441 -10.58 13.89 -45.25
CA GLN A 441 -11.96 14.36 -45.13
C GLN A 441 -12.82 13.30 -44.40
N GLY A 442 -13.53 13.71 -43.35
CA GLY A 442 -14.43 12.83 -42.62
C GLY A 442 -14.40 13.03 -41.11
N VAL A 443 -14.92 12.02 -40.41
CA VAL A 443 -15.03 12.01 -38.95
C VAL A 443 -13.64 12.00 -38.33
N CYS A 444 -13.49 12.76 -37.25
CA CYS A 444 -12.27 12.93 -36.49
C CYS A 444 -12.64 13.23 -35.03
N GLU A 445 -11.74 12.95 -34.10
CA GLU A 445 -11.87 13.33 -32.70
C GLU A 445 -10.97 14.53 -32.42
N PHE A 446 -11.50 15.51 -31.70
CA PHE A 446 -10.76 16.66 -31.21
C PHE A 446 -10.54 16.50 -29.71
N LEU A 447 -9.29 16.58 -29.29
CA LEU A 447 -8.86 16.44 -27.90
C LEU A 447 -8.28 17.77 -27.41
N ALA A 448 -8.80 18.26 -26.29
CA ALA A 448 -8.39 19.51 -25.67
C ALA A 448 -8.45 19.41 -24.14
N ALA A 449 -7.55 20.11 -23.46
CA ALA A 449 -7.53 20.20 -22.01
C ALA A 449 -8.60 21.18 -21.50
N PHE A 450 -9.13 20.91 -20.30
CA PHE A 450 -10.12 21.76 -19.64
C PHE A 450 -9.46 23.04 -19.14
N ASP A 451 -9.93 24.19 -19.63
CA ASP A 451 -9.53 25.51 -19.14
C ASP A 451 -10.70 26.14 -18.36
N SER A 452 -10.51 26.34 -17.05
CA SER A 452 -11.54 26.91 -16.18
C SER A 452 -11.98 28.34 -16.56
N ALA A 453 -11.17 29.09 -17.31
CA ALA A 453 -11.50 30.43 -17.78
C ALA A 453 -12.41 30.42 -19.02
N ASP A 454 -12.18 29.47 -19.94
CA ASP A 454 -12.85 29.41 -21.24
C ASP A 454 -13.99 28.37 -21.28
N ASP A 455 -13.89 27.29 -20.50
CA ASP A 455 -14.79 26.12 -20.54
C ASP A 455 -15.79 26.05 -19.37
N LEU A 456 -15.89 27.09 -18.54
CA LEU A 456 -16.83 27.12 -17.42
C LEU A 456 -18.28 26.94 -17.90
N GLY A 457 -18.95 25.89 -17.42
CA GLY A 457 -20.30 25.49 -17.85
C GLY A 457 -20.32 24.47 -18.99
N GLN A 458 -19.16 24.06 -19.49
CA GLN A 458 -18.98 22.98 -20.48
C GLN A 458 -18.33 21.73 -19.86
N GLU A 459 -18.24 21.61 -18.53
CA GLU A 459 -17.60 20.48 -17.84
C GLU A 459 -18.14 19.10 -18.28
N THR A 460 -19.42 19.05 -18.69
CA THR A 460 -20.06 17.84 -19.23
C THR A 460 -19.42 17.32 -20.53
N CYS A 461 -18.65 18.14 -21.25
CA CYS A 461 -17.94 17.79 -22.49
C CYS A 461 -16.58 17.14 -22.24
N PHE A 462 -16.13 17.07 -20.97
CA PHE A 462 -14.84 16.52 -20.53
C PHE A 462 -14.98 15.16 -19.83
N VAL A 463 -16.17 14.56 -19.85
CA VAL A 463 -16.42 13.20 -19.37
C VAL A 463 -16.90 12.32 -20.52
N ARG A 464 -16.33 11.13 -20.65
CA ARG A 464 -16.81 10.12 -21.58
C ARG A 464 -17.72 9.13 -20.84
N ILE A 465 -18.95 8.98 -21.31
CA ILE A 465 -19.93 8.08 -20.70
C ILE A 465 -20.25 6.94 -21.66
N LEU A 466 -20.13 5.71 -21.18
CA LEU A 466 -20.45 4.51 -21.94
C LEU A 466 -21.48 3.65 -21.20
N PRO A 467 -22.53 3.12 -21.86
CA PRO A 467 -22.92 3.38 -23.26
C PRO A 467 -23.26 4.85 -23.52
N THR A 468 -23.10 5.28 -24.78
CA THR A 468 -23.35 6.67 -25.21
C THR A 468 -24.76 7.12 -24.83
N PRO A 469 -24.91 8.24 -24.08
CA PRO A 469 -26.22 8.74 -23.67
C PRO A 469 -27.08 9.23 -24.84
N VAL A 470 -28.41 9.16 -24.69
CA VAL A 470 -29.37 9.57 -25.74
C VAL A 470 -29.23 11.06 -26.10
N GLY A 471 -28.80 11.90 -25.16
CA GLY A 471 -28.58 13.33 -25.39
C GLY A 471 -27.28 13.66 -26.13
N TYR A 472 -26.37 12.71 -26.31
CA TYR A 472 -25.12 12.94 -27.02
C TYR A 472 -25.38 13.24 -28.51
N PRO A 473 -24.68 14.21 -29.14
CA PRO A 473 -23.54 14.97 -28.62
C PRO A 473 -23.92 16.32 -27.96
N SER A 474 -25.17 16.79 -28.09
CA SER A 474 -25.56 18.13 -27.62
C SER A 474 -25.75 18.25 -26.11
N GLN A 475 -26.08 17.16 -25.43
CA GLN A 475 -26.27 17.07 -23.98
C GLN A 475 -25.63 15.76 -23.47
N PRO A 476 -24.28 15.71 -23.42
CA PRO A 476 -23.53 14.47 -23.27
C PRO A 476 -23.80 13.72 -21.96
N THR A 477 -24.33 14.40 -20.94
CA THR A 477 -24.65 13.82 -19.63
C THR A 477 -26.15 13.61 -19.39
N THR A 478 -26.98 13.58 -20.44
CA THR A 478 -28.43 13.37 -20.31
C THR A 478 -28.92 12.14 -21.08
N GLY A 479 -29.92 11.46 -20.53
CA GLY A 479 -30.45 10.24 -21.12
C GLY A 479 -29.51 9.04 -20.94
N LEU A 480 -28.88 8.94 -19.77
CA LEU A 480 -27.98 7.84 -19.44
C LEU A 480 -28.74 6.52 -19.34
N ALA A 481 -28.12 5.45 -19.83
CA ALA A 481 -28.53 4.10 -19.49
C ALA A 481 -28.16 3.80 -18.03
N PRO A 482 -28.95 3.03 -17.28
CA PRO A 482 -28.58 2.68 -15.91
C PRO A 482 -27.25 1.91 -15.81
N ALA A 483 -26.79 1.24 -16.86
CA ALA A 483 -25.51 0.53 -16.88
C ALA A 483 -24.31 1.45 -17.24
N SER A 484 -24.47 2.78 -17.18
CA SER A 484 -23.42 3.71 -17.60
C SER A 484 -22.22 3.75 -16.64
N SER A 485 -21.01 3.81 -17.22
CA SER A 485 -19.74 4.12 -16.56
C SER A 485 -19.23 5.50 -16.99
N PHE A 486 -18.35 6.10 -16.18
CA PHE A 486 -17.87 7.46 -16.38
C PHE A 486 -16.34 7.47 -16.47
N THR A 487 -15.79 7.93 -17.58
CA THR A 487 -14.35 8.01 -17.80
C THR A 487 -13.89 9.46 -17.82
N LEU A 488 -12.85 9.76 -17.06
CA LEU A 488 -12.05 10.99 -17.20
C LEU A 488 -10.69 10.62 -17.81
N ARG A 489 -10.21 11.47 -18.71
CA ARG A 489 -8.87 11.39 -19.27
C ARG A 489 -8.03 12.53 -18.69
N PHE A 490 -6.77 12.26 -18.41
CA PHE A 490 -5.81 13.21 -17.87
C PHE A 490 -4.70 13.48 -18.89
N SER A 491 -4.04 14.61 -18.73
CA SER A 491 -2.92 15.04 -19.57
C SER A 491 -1.64 14.24 -19.39
N GLU A 492 -1.53 13.53 -18.28
CA GLU A 492 -0.37 12.73 -17.90
C GLU A 492 -0.77 11.55 -17.01
N PRO A 493 0.11 10.55 -16.85
CA PRO A 493 -0.18 9.37 -16.04
C PRO A 493 -0.49 9.74 -14.58
N MET A 494 -1.64 9.31 -14.06
CA MET A 494 -2.00 9.51 -12.65
C MET A 494 -1.54 8.37 -11.75
N ASP A 495 -1.31 8.65 -10.47
CA ASP A 495 -1.04 7.61 -9.48
C ASP A 495 -2.31 6.78 -9.23
N PRO A 496 -2.34 5.48 -9.59
CA PRO A 496 -3.51 4.64 -9.41
C PRO A 496 -3.87 4.43 -7.93
N ALA A 497 -2.93 4.63 -7.00
CA ALA A 497 -3.23 4.59 -5.57
C ALA A 497 -3.97 5.85 -5.08
N SER A 498 -3.86 6.96 -5.80
CA SER A 498 -4.53 8.23 -5.47
C SER A 498 -5.92 8.34 -6.10
N VAL A 499 -6.12 7.79 -7.31
CA VAL A 499 -7.40 7.90 -8.03
C VAL A 499 -8.35 6.79 -7.58
N THR A 500 -8.93 6.98 -6.39
CA THR A 500 -9.87 6.04 -5.76
C THR A 500 -11.34 6.37 -6.03
N ALA A 501 -12.24 5.39 -5.90
CA ALA A 501 -13.66 5.54 -6.21
C ALA A 501 -14.43 6.34 -5.14
N PHE A 502 -13.89 6.42 -3.93
CA PHE A 502 -14.59 7.03 -2.80
C PHE A 502 -13.96 8.33 -2.30
N ASP A 503 -12.69 8.61 -2.59
CA ASP A 503 -12.02 9.84 -2.17
C ASP A 503 -11.70 10.79 -3.33
N ALA A 504 -11.16 10.28 -4.44
CA ALA A 504 -10.73 11.10 -5.56
C ALA A 504 -11.80 11.29 -6.64
N MET A 505 -12.27 10.21 -7.29
CA MET A 505 -13.26 10.26 -8.37
C MET A 505 -14.58 9.64 -7.88
N THR A 506 -15.43 10.47 -7.27
CA THR A 506 -16.64 10.01 -6.58
C THR A 506 -17.90 10.19 -7.43
N LEU A 507 -18.82 9.23 -7.33
CA LEU A 507 -20.16 9.33 -7.92
C LEU A 507 -21.22 9.33 -6.81
N THR A 508 -22.04 10.37 -6.74
CA THR A 508 -23.04 10.55 -5.67
C THR A 508 -24.44 10.81 -6.22
N ARG A 509 -25.46 10.50 -5.42
CA ARG A 509 -26.89 10.72 -5.73
C ARG A 509 -27.39 12.11 -5.35
N GLN A 510 -26.53 12.92 -4.73
CA GLN A 510 -26.77 14.30 -4.34
C GLN A 510 -25.47 15.08 -4.54
N PRO A 511 -25.54 16.39 -4.82
CA PRO A 511 -24.34 17.21 -4.93
C PRO A 511 -23.55 17.19 -3.61
N MET A 512 -22.22 17.17 -3.70
CA MET A 512 -21.36 17.21 -2.53
C MET A 512 -21.64 18.50 -1.72
N PRO A 513 -21.83 18.41 -0.40
CA PRO A 513 -22.10 19.58 0.42
C PRO A 513 -20.88 20.51 0.47
N PRO A 514 -21.06 21.84 0.50
CA PRO A 514 -19.95 22.78 0.68
C PRO A 514 -19.21 22.55 2.01
N THR A 515 -17.93 22.93 2.06
CA THR A 515 -17.10 22.84 3.27
C THR A 515 -17.78 23.46 4.49
N GLY A 516 -17.82 22.71 5.60
CA GLY A 516 -18.44 23.14 6.86
C GLY A 516 -19.95 22.86 6.98
N GLN A 517 -20.57 22.25 5.97
CA GLN A 517 -21.88 21.60 6.11
C GLN A 517 -21.73 20.15 6.55
N PRO A 518 -22.80 19.51 7.08
CA PRO A 518 -22.79 18.08 7.39
C PRO A 518 -22.31 17.25 6.20
N PRO A 519 -21.55 16.16 6.44
CA PRO A 519 -21.11 15.26 5.37
C PRO A 519 -22.31 14.67 4.64
N LEU A 520 -22.09 14.29 3.39
CA LEU A 520 -23.09 13.57 2.63
C LEU A 520 -23.36 12.21 3.30
N PRO A 521 -24.62 11.78 3.48
CA PRO A 521 -24.93 10.46 4.03
C PRO A 521 -24.20 9.35 3.29
N THR A 522 -23.67 8.37 4.02
CA THR A 522 -22.89 7.27 3.43
C THR A 522 -23.67 6.46 2.41
N SER A 523 -25.02 6.48 2.46
CA SER A 523 -25.90 5.83 1.47
C SER A 523 -26.10 6.59 0.16
N ASP A 524 -25.71 7.86 0.07
CA ASP A 524 -25.85 8.64 -1.16
C ASP A 524 -24.69 8.44 -2.13
N PHE A 525 -23.57 7.88 -1.67
CA PHE A 525 -22.49 7.41 -2.53
C PHE A 525 -22.95 6.21 -3.36
N VAL A 526 -22.64 6.24 -4.65
CA VAL A 526 -22.73 5.05 -5.50
C VAL A 526 -21.56 4.14 -5.12
N VAL A 527 -21.81 2.83 -5.08
CA VAL A 527 -20.76 1.84 -4.83
C VAL A 527 -20.24 1.41 -6.19
N GLY A 528 -18.92 1.45 -6.36
CA GLY A 528 -18.26 1.15 -7.61
C GLY A 528 -16.77 0.94 -7.40
N SER A 529 -16.08 0.76 -8.51
CA SER A 529 -14.63 0.54 -8.57
C SER A 529 -14.00 1.37 -9.68
N MET A 530 -12.69 1.59 -9.57
CA MET A 530 -11.90 2.30 -10.57
C MET A 530 -11.29 1.32 -11.57
N GLY A 531 -11.68 1.48 -12.84
CA GLY A 531 -10.96 0.93 -13.98
C GLY A 531 -9.91 1.93 -14.47
N GLN A 532 -8.81 1.45 -15.03
CA GLN A 532 -7.73 2.29 -15.55
C GLN A 532 -7.14 1.71 -16.84
N THR A 533 -6.58 2.56 -17.68
CA THR A 533 -5.77 2.17 -18.84
C THR A 533 -4.32 1.84 -18.44
N LEU A 534 -3.57 1.21 -19.34
CA LEU A 534 -2.17 0.81 -19.08
C LEU A 534 -1.20 2.00 -19.02
N ASP A 535 -1.53 3.08 -19.73
CA ASP A 535 -0.81 4.37 -19.68
C ASP A 535 -1.18 5.22 -18.45
N LEU A 536 -2.21 4.82 -17.69
CA LEU A 536 -2.77 5.55 -16.56
C LEU A 536 -3.24 6.97 -16.94
N LEU A 537 -3.62 7.18 -18.20
CA LEU A 537 -4.21 8.45 -18.65
C LEU A 537 -5.73 8.47 -18.49
N GLU A 538 -6.40 7.31 -18.48
CA GLU A 538 -7.85 7.24 -18.37
C GLU A 538 -8.28 6.44 -17.14
N PHE A 539 -9.15 7.05 -16.34
CA PHE A 539 -9.76 6.42 -15.17
C PHE A 539 -11.27 6.38 -15.35
N THR A 540 -11.82 5.19 -15.16
CA THR A 540 -13.24 4.91 -15.35
C THR A 540 -13.87 4.51 -14.03
N TYR A 541 -14.81 5.31 -13.54
CA TYR A 541 -15.70 4.92 -12.47
C TYR A 541 -16.72 3.91 -13.00
N VAL A 542 -16.69 2.68 -12.49
CA VAL A 542 -17.59 1.59 -12.86
C VAL A 542 -18.51 1.28 -11.67
N PRO A 543 -19.81 1.59 -11.76
CA PRO A 543 -20.76 1.20 -10.72
C PRO A 543 -20.85 -0.34 -10.57
N ASP A 544 -20.80 -0.85 -9.35
CA ASP A 544 -20.88 -2.30 -9.07
C ASP A 544 -22.27 -2.87 -9.37
N LEU A 545 -23.29 -2.01 -9.28
CA LEU A 545 -24.65 -2.27 -9.71
C LEU A 545 -25.10 -1.15 -10.67
N PRO A 546 -26.03 -1.42 -11.61
CA PRO A 546 -26.60 -0.38 -12.44
C PRO A 546 -27.12 0.81 -11.61
N LEU A 547 -26.98 2.03 -12.09
CA LEU A 547 -27.51 3.23 -11.45
C LEU A 547 -28.99 3.05 -11.10
N ALA A 548 -29.34 3.35 -9.85
CA ALA A 548 -30.70 3.25 -9.36
C ALA A 548 -31.65 4.11 -10.22
N HIS A 549 -32.76 3.54 -10.66
CA HIS A 549 -33.67 4.21 -11.58
C HIS A 549 -35.11 3.72 -11.40
N TRP A 550 -36.07 4.65 -11.51
CA TRP A 550 -37.50 4.35 -11.54
C TRP A 550 -38.16 5.00 -12.74
N LEU A 551 -38.81 4.16 -13.55
CA LEU A 551 -39.51 4.51 -14.77
C LEU A 551 -40.44 5.71 -14.57
N GLY A 552 -40.33 6.67 -15.50
CA GLY A 552 -41.17 7.86 -15.56
C GLY A 552 -40.56 9.11 -14.93
N THR A 553 -39.33 9.05 -14.41
CA THR A 553 -38.64 10.23 -13.86
C THR A 553 -37.14 10.10 -14.11
N PRO A 554 -36.45 11.14 -14.62
CA PRO A 554 -34.99 11.12 -14.70
C PRO A 554 -34.39 11.21 -13.30
N TRP A 555 -33.28 10.50 -13.09
CA TRP A 555 -32.52 10.52 -11.84
C TRP A 555 -31.17 11.15 -12.06
N ASP A 556 -30.81 12.05 -11.15
CA ASP A 556 -29.58 12.83 -11.19
C ASP A 556 -28.47 12.18 -10.36
N TYR A 557 -27.25 12.24 -10.89
CA TYR A 557 -26.00 11.81 -10.29
C TYR A 557 -24.95 12.90 -10.46
N TRP A 558 -23.96 12.94 -9.57
CA TRP A 558 -22.89 13.92 -9.57
C TRP A 558 -21.55 13.21 -9.55
N LEU A 559 -20.78 13.37 -10.62
CA LEU A 559 -19.40 12.93 -10.70
C LEU A 559 -18.50 14.07 -10.19
N THR A 560 -17.66 13.80 -9.21
CA THR A 560 -16.78 14.79 -8.59
C THR A 560 -15.35 14.29 -8.60
N LEU A 561 -14.44 15.07 -9.16
CA LEU A 561 -13.00 14.88 -9.06
C LEU A 561 -12.47 15.78 -7.93
N SER A 562 -11.97 15.18 -6.86
CA SER A 562 -11.33 15.89 -5.75
C SER A 562 -9.90 16.28 -6.13
N ALA A 563 -9.52 17.52 -5.83
CA ALA A 563 -8.16 18.04 -5.94
C ALA A 563 -7.64 18.58 -4.58
N GLU A 564 -8.24 18.12 -3.48
CA GLU A 564 -7.74 18.40 -2.13
C GLU A 564 -6.61 17.41 -1.75
N ASP A 565 -6.05 17.51 -0.54
CA ASP A 565 -4.92 16.68 -0.06
C ASP A 565 -5.11 15.14 -0.18
N LEU A 566 -6.36 14.67 -0.34
CA LEU A 566 -6.72 13.25 -0.56
C LEU A 566 -7.35 13.01 -1.94
N GLY A 567 -7.25 13.99 -2.83
CA GLY A 567 -7.71 13.93 -4.21
C GLY A 567 -6.75 13.20 -5.13
N ALA A 568 -7.10 13.16 -6.41
CA ALA A 568 -6.25 12.56 -7.43
C ALA A 568 -4.89 13.28 -7.50
N THR A 569 -3.82 12.53 -7.70
CA THR A 569 -2.48 13.06 -7.97
C THR A 569 -1.86 12.38 -9.17
N ASP A 570 -0.98 13.09 -9.87
CA ASP A 570 -0.05 12.50 -10.83
C ASP A 570 0.93 11.53 -10.12
N LEU A 571 1.80 10.88 -10.89
CA LEU A 571 2.85 10.02 -10.33
C LEU A 571 3.87 10.76 -9.43
N SER A 572 4.02 12.07 -9.60
CA SER A 572 4.95 12.93 -8.84
C SER A 572 4.34 13.54 -7.57
N GLY A 573 3.02 13.43 -7.39
CA GLY A 573 2.23 13.96 -6.27
C GLY A 573 1.54 15.30 -6.51
N ASN A 574 1.42 15.78 -7.76
CA ASN A 574 0.73 17.02 -8.10
C ASN A 574 -0.78 16.78 -8.29
N HIS A 575 -1.61 17.67 -7.74
CA HIS A 575 -3.06 17.64 -7.95
C HIS A 575 -3.46 18.32 -9.26
N PRO A 576 -4.64 17.97 -9.83
CA PRO A 576 -5.17 18.65 -11.00
C PRO A 576 -5.20 20.18 -10.84
N GLY A 577 -4.68 20.90 -11.84
CA GLY A 577 -4.39 22.33 -11.73
C GLY A 577 -5.65 23.19 -11.74
N ASP A 578 -6.56 22.84 -12.66
CA ASP A 578 -7.88 23.45 -12.78
C ASP A 578 -8.96 22.55 -12.14
N LEU A 579 -9.72 23.14 -11.22
CA LEU A 579 -10.80 22.45 -10.53
C LEU A 579 -11.96 22.18 -11.49
N LEU A 580 -12.05 20.94 -11.99
CA LEU A 580 -13.21 20.47 -12.74
C LEU A 580 -14.47 20.53 -11.85
N PRO A 581 -15.49 21.34 -12.19
CA PRO A 581 -16.73 21.38 -11.43
C PRO A 581 -17.43 20.03 -11.41
N SER A 582 -18.21 19.76 -10.36
CA SER A 582 -18.98 18.52 -10.24
C SER A 582 -19.95 18.37 -11.42
N ILE A 583 -19.81 17.27 -12.16
CA ILE A 583 -20.57 17.01 -13.39
C ILE A 583 -21.90 16.37 -13.03
N LYS A 584 -22.99 17.06 -13.34
CA LYS A 584 -24.34 16.52 -13.21
C LYS A 584 -24.68 15.62 -14.41
N ALA A 585 -25.11 14.40 -14.12
CA ALA A 585 -25.59 13.44 -15.12
C ALA A 585 -27.00 12.92 -14.79
N SER A 586 -27.85 12.77 -15.81
CA SER A 586 -29.26 12.40 -15.65
C SER A 586 -29.64 11.18 -16.48
N THR A 587 -30.24 10.17 -15.84
CA THR A 587 -30.72 8.93 -16.49
C THR A 587 -31.91 9.16 -17.43
N ASP A 588 -32.06 8.28 -18.43
CA ASP A 588 -33.21 8.27 -19.34
C ASP A 588 -34.50 7.91 -18.56
N PRO A 589 -35.53 8.78 -18.53
CA PRO A 589 -36.78 8.50 -17.81
C PRO A 589 -37.54 7.27 -18.33
N THR A 590 -37.22 6.79 -19.54
CA THR A 590 -37.80 5.59 -20.15
C THR A 590 -37.02 4.31 -19.84
N ALA A 591 -35.86 4.42 -19.19
CA ALA A 591 -35.06 3.27 -18.81
C ALA A 591 -35.83 2.34 -17.85
N ILE A 592 -35.42 1.07 -17.84
CA ILE A 592 -36.03 0.08 -16.94
C ILE A 592 -35.76 0.42 -15.47
N ASN A 593 -36.63 -0.06 -14.59
CA ASN A 593 -36.41 0.09 -13.15
C ASN A 593 -35.14 -0.65 -12.72
N GLN A 594 -34.30 0.01 -11.94
CA GLN A 594 -33.17 -0.57 -11.23
C GLN A 594 -33.35 -0.30 -9.75
N ARG A 595 -33.78 -1.33 -9.00
CA ARG A 595 -34.09 -1.22 -7.57
C ARG A 595 -32.89 -1.70 -6.76
N ASN A 596 -31.97 -0.80 -6.51
CA ASN A 596 -30.77 -1.07 -5.75
C ASN A 596 -30.36 0.14 -4.91
N GLY A 597 -29.32 -0.04 -4.11
CA GLY A 597 -28.69 0.97 -3.30
C GLY A 597 -27.30 0.53 -2.90
N GLY A 598 -26.62 1.38 -2.14
CA GLY A 598 -25.34 1.06 -1.58
C GLY A 598 -24.99 2.02 -0.45
N ARG A 599 -23.91 1.72 0.25
CA ARG A 599 -23.39 2.50 1.36
C ARG A 599 -21.87 2.46 1.34
N VAL A 600 -21.23 3.60 1.60
CA VAL A 600 -19.78 3.76 1.65
C VAL A 600 -19.38 4.43 2.97
N SER A 601 -18.80 3.68 3.90
CA SER A 601 -18.13 4.27 5.07
C SER A 601 -16.75 4.76 4.64
N ARG A 602 -16.45 6.05 4.84
CA ARG A 602 -15.23 6.71 4.36
C ARG A 602 -14.31 7.17 5.49
N PHE A 603 -14.75 7.05 6.74
CA PHE A 603 -13.99 7.46 7.93
C PHE A 603 -13.50 8.92 7.88
N THR A 604 -14.24 9.78 7.19
CA THR A 604 -14.00 11.23 7.09
C THR A 604 -14.19 11.95 8.42
N GLY A 605 -14.97 11.33 9.31
CA GLY A 605 -15.19 11.73 10.69
C GLY A 605 -15.39 10.50 11.58
N MET A 606 -15.44 10.73 12.89
CA MET A 606 -15.90 9.68 13.82
C MET A 606 -17.41 9.43 13.72
N ASP A 607 -18.16 10.36 13.12
CA ASP A 607 -19.62 10.44 13.10
C ASP A 607 -20.00 10.93 11.70
N GLU A 608 -20.30 10.00 10.80
CA GLU A 608 -20.47 10.24 9.35
C GLU A 608 -21.95 10.38 8.95
N GLU A 609 -22.90 9.92 9.78
CA GLU A 609 -24.31 9.95 9.47
C GLU A 609 -25.20 10.58 10.55
N ALA A 610 -26.31 11.18 10.11
CA ALA A 610 -27.31 11.66 11.03
C ALA A 610 -27.96 10.48 11.82
N PRO A 611 -28.22 10.65 13.14
CA PRO A 611 -28.07 11.90 13.89
C PRO A 611 -26.63 12.16 14.34
N LEU A 612 -26.11 13.33 13.94
CA LEU A 612 -24.79 13.77 14.36
C LEU A 612 -24.80 14.20 15.84
N GLY A 613 -23.71 13.88 16.52
CA GLY A 613 -23.42 14.28 17.88
C GLY A 613 -23.44 15.78 18.10
N THR A 614 -23.86 16.20 19.30
CA THR A 614 -23.78 17.58 19.76
C THR A 614 -22.58 17.78 20.70
N PRO A 615 -22.15 19.02 20.96
CA PRO A 615 -21.13 19.28 21.99
C PRO A 615 -21.48 18.73 23.38
N GLN A 616 -22.77 18.48 23.66
CA GLN A 616 -23.24 17.91 24.93
C GLN A 616 -23.25 16.38 24.94
N THR A 617 -23.55 15.74 23.82
CA THR A 617 -23.64 14.28 23.70
C THR A 617 -22.33 13.63 23.26
N GLY A 618 -21.40 14.41 22.69
CA GLY A 618 -20.24 13.89 21.99
C GLY A 618 -20.61 13.31 20.62
N PRO A 619 -19.61 12.85 19.84
CA PRO A 619 -19.84 12.18 18.56
C PRO A 619 -20.64 10.89 18.75
N ILE A 620 -21.45 10.54 17.76
CA ILE A 620 -22.27 9.33 17.70
C ILE A 620 -21.69 8.45 16.60
N PRO A 621 -20.68 7.60 16.90
CA PRO A 621 -19.94 6.92 15.86
C PRO A 621 -20.67 5.72 15.28
N GLU A 622 -20.55 5.50 13.97
CA GLU A 622 -21.03 4.29 13.30
C GLU A 622 -20.11 3.09 13.54
N TRP A 623 -18.87 3.33 13.97
CA TRP A 623 -17.85 2.29 14.17
C TRP A 623 -17.22 2.36 15.57
N THR A 624 -16.99 1.20 16.18
CA THR A 624 -16.30 1.07 17.48
C THR A 624 -15.35 -0.12 17.49
N GLY A 625 -14.56 -0.26 18.55
CA GLY A 625 -13.72 -1.42 18.79
C GLY A 625 -12.26 -1.05 18.91
N GLN A 626 -11.40 -1.83 18.24
CA GLN A 626 -9.95 -1.79 18.36
C GLN A 626 -9.27 -1.09 17.18
N HIS A 627 -9.84 0.00 16.69
CA HIS A 627 -9.25 0.81 15.64
C HIS A 627 -8.90 2.21 16.14
N LEU A 628 -8.06 2.90 15.37
CA LEU A 628 -7.67 4.28 15.54
C LEU A 628 -8.12 5.05 14.31
N TYR A 629 -8.72 6.22 14.51
CA TYR A 629 -9.04 7.13 13.41
C TYR A 629 -7.81 7.98 13.06
N ASP A 630 -7.45 8.00 11.79
CA ASP A 630 -6.56 8.98 11.17
C ASP A 630 -7.42 9.95 10.35
N LEU A 631 -8.02 10.94 11.04
CA LEU A 631 -8.95 11.88 10.42
C LEU A 631 -8.28 12.84 9.41
N VAL A 632 -6.95 12.95 9.44
CA VAL A 632 -6.21 13.75 8.44
C VAL A 632 -6.16 12.98 7.12
N ARG A 633 -5.92 11.67 7.18
CA ARG A 633 -5.95 10.79 6.01
C ARG A 633 -7.33 10.20 5.69
N GLN A 634 -8.35 10.56 6.47
CA GLN A 634 -9.71 10.00 6.39
C GLN A 634 -9.70 8.47 6.36
N SER A 635 -8.98 7.86 7.30
CA SER A 635 -8.84 6.38 7.36
C SER A 635 -8.92 5.84 8.78
N ILE A 636 -9.12 4.52 8.88
CA ILE A 636 -8.97 3.78 10.13
C ILE A 636 -7.80 2.80 10.05
N LYS A 637 -7.10 2.69 11.18
CA LYS A 637 -5.93 1.83 11.37
C LYS A 637 -6.12 0.90 12.55
N PRO A 638 -5.48 -0.28 12.59
CA PRO A 638 -5.47 -1.10 13.78
C PRO A 638 -4.70 -0.42 14.90
N ARG A 639 -4.79 -1.02 16.09
CA ARG A 639 -3.81 -0.74 17.15
C ARG A 639 -2.40 -1.03 16.63
N PRO A 640 -1.40 -0.19 16.96
CA PRO A 640 -0.02 -0.41 16.55
C PRO A 640 0.54 -1.71 17.11
N VAL A 641 1.50 -2.30 16.40
CA VAL A 641 2.23 -3.47 16.87
C VAL A 641 3.09 -3.10 18.08
N VAL A 642 2.60 -3.45 19.27
CA VAL A 642 3.30 -3.19 20.53
C VAL A 642 3.58 -4.51 21.23
N ARG A 643 4.84 -4.72 21.59
CA ARG A 643 5.28 -5.86 22.43
C ARG A 643 5.32 -5.46 23.88
N THR A 644 4.71 -6.28 24.73
CA THR A 644 4.66 -6.07 26.18
C THR A 644 5.08 -7.32 26.91
N TRP A 645 6.10 -7.21 27.76
CA TRP A 645 6.49 -8.26 28.68
C TRP A 645 5.77 -8.07 30.01
N THR A 646 4.84 -8.97 30.35
CA THR A 646 3.98 -8.83 31.53
C THR A 646 4.23 -9.96 32.54
N ASN A 647 4.54 -9.60 33.78
CA ASN A 647 4.82 -10.55 34.85
C ASN A 647 3.57 -11.04 35.57
N VAL A 648 3.59 -12.33 35.92
CA VAL A 648 2.63 -13.02 36.78
C VAL A 648 3.36 -13.47 38.03
N ASP A 649 3.52 -12.55 38.98
CA ASP A 649 4.22 -12.81 40.24
C ASP A 649 3.59 -12.07 41.42
N ARG A 650 4.22 -12.17 42.60
CA ARG A 650 3.71 -11.64 43.88
C ARG A 650 3.72 -10.11 43.97
N SER A 651 4.17 -9.39 42.94
CA SER A 651 3.93 -7.95 42.79
C SER A 651 2.50 -7.64 42.34
N GLN A 652 1.79 -8.62 41.75
CA GLN A 652 0.42 -8.45 41.28
C GLN A 652 -0.57 -8.57 42.43
N PRO A 653 -1.64 -7.74 42.49
CA PRO A 653 -2.59 -7.72 43.61
C PRO A 653 -3.25 -9.09 43.88
N MET A 654 -3.59 -9.85 42.85
CA MET A 654 -4.18 -11.18 43.02
C MET A 654 -3.19 -12.17 43.62
N VAL A 655 -1.99 -12.24 43.06
CA VAL A 655 -0.98 -13.23 43.41
C VAL A 655 -0.40 -12.97 44.81
N THR A 656 -0.34 -11.70 45.25
CA THR A 656 0.14 -11.36 46.61
C THR A 656 -0.78 -11.90 47.73
N GLN A 657 -2.04 -12.20 47.43
CA GLN A 657 -2.95 -12.83 48.39
C GLN A 657 -2.72 -14.35 48.53
N MET A 658 -1.96 -14.95 47.61
CA MET A 658 -1.64 -16.37 47.62
C MET A 658 -0.44 -16.67 48.53
N VAL A 659 -0.31 -17.90 49.01
CA VAL A 659 0.78 -18.29 49.91
C VAL A 659 1.95 -18.86 49.13
N ALA A 660 3.15 -18.27 49.26
CA ALA A 660 4.35 -18.78 48.62
C ALA A 660 4.71 -20.21 49.09
N PHE A 661 5.08 -21.09 48.17
CA PHE A 661 5.54 -22.43 48.49
C PHE A 661 7.06 -22.55 48.30
N SER A 662 7.81 -22.41 49.39
CA SER A 662 9.27 -22.24 49.36
C SER A 662 10.08 -23.42 48.79
N LEU A 663 9.49 -24.61 48.69
CA LEU A 663 10.17 -25.79 48.15
C LEU A 663 10.16 -25.84 46.62
N GLY A 664 9.25 -25.12 45.96
CA GLY A 664 9.01 -25.24 44.52
C GLY A 664 8.57 -26.64 44.10
N ILE A 665 8.44 -26.85 42.79
CA ILE A 665 8.02 -28.13 42.20
C ILE A 665 8.71 -28.36 40.85
N GLN A 666 9.05 -29.61 40.51
CA GLN A 666 9.75 -29.92 39.26
C GLN A 666 8.82 -30.01 38.04
N THR A 667 7.55 -30.36 38.23
CA THR A 667 6.56 -30.44 37.14
C THR A 667 6.45 -29.10 36.41
N PRO A 668 6.58 -29.04 35.07
CA PRO A 668 6.55 -30.17 34.11
C PRO A 668 7.91 -30.76 33.70
N LEU A 669 9.04 -30.22 34.17
CA LEU A 669 10.39 -30.61 33.76
C LEU A 669 10.86 -31.91 34.43
N SER A 670 10.34 -33.05 33.97
CA SER A 670 10.66 -34.38 34.49
C SER A 670 11.28 -35.28 33.43
N SER A 671 12.41 -35.92 33.74
CA SER A 671 13.07 -36.90 32.87
C SER A 671 12.27 -38.19 32.67
N LEU A 672 11.31 -38.46 33.55
CA LEU A 672 10.38 -39.60 33.42
C LEU A 672 9.07 -39.22 32.71
N GLY A 673 9.03 -38.03 32.10
CA GLY A 673 7.89 -37.52 31.35
C GLY A 673 6.80 -36.87 32.20
N SER A 674 6.03 -35.96 31.60
CA SER A 674 4.99 -35.19 32.25
C SER A 674 3.99 -34.62 31.27
N LYS A 675 2.70 -34.67 31.61
CA LYS A 675 1.64 -33.87 31.00
C LYS A 675 1.04 -32.96 32.07
N MET A 676 1.02 -31.66 31.82
CA MET A 676 0.54 -30.68 32.79
C MET A 676 -0.27 -29.60 32.09
N GLN A 677 -1.44 -29.29 32.64
CA GLN A 677 -2.17 -28.06 32.37
C GLN A 677 -2.08 -27.11 33.56
N GLN A 678 -1.79 -25.85 33.28
CA GLN A 678 -1.91 -24.73 34.21
C GLN A 678 -2.82 -23.64 33.62
N MET A 679 -3.17 -22.65 34.44
CA MET A 679 -3.82 -21.46 33.93
C MET A 679 -3.34 -20.16 34.58
N TRP A 680 -3.43 -19.08 33.81
CA TRP A 680 -3.31 -17.69 34.29
C TRP A 680 -4.54 -16.90 33.88
N ARG A 681 -5.13 -16.13 34.81
CA ARG A 681 -6.29 -15.28 34.53
C ARG A 681 -5.83 -13.92 34.02
N TYR A 682 -6.70 -13.20 33.32
CA TYR A 682 -6.41 -11.83 32.87
C TYR A 682 -6.08 -10.89 34.05
N VAL A 683 -6.71 -11.08 35.21
CA VAL A 683 -6.42 -10.31 36.43
C VAL A 683 -5.04 -10.62 37.02
N ASP A 684 -4.45 -11.79 36.73
CA ASP A 684 -3.11 -12.14 37.20
C ASP A 684 -2.02 -11.39 36.40
N PHE A 685 -2.38 -10.87 35.22
CA PHE A 685 -1.58 -9.94 34.40
C PHE A 685 -1.94 -8.46 34.64
N SER A 686 -2.84 -8.17 35.59
CA SER A 686 -3.42 -6.82 35.81
C SER A 686 -4.17 -6.24 34.60
N TYR A 687 -4.69 -7.08 33.71
CA TYR A 687 -5.54 -6.62 32.61
C TYR A 687 -6.95 -6.31 33.06
N GLY A 688 -7.56 -5.30 32.44
CA GLY A 688 -8.98 -4.98 32.61
C GLY A 688 -9.87 -5.99 31.87
N LEU A 689 -11.06 -6.26 32.42
CA LEU A 689 -12.04 -7.14 31.76
C LEU A 689 -12.65 -6.46 30.52
N ALA A 690 -13.13 -5.22 30.65
CA ALA A 690 -13.86 -4.50 29.61
C ALA A 690 -12.98 -3.54 28.78
N ASP A 691 -11.69 -3.44 29.08
CA ASP A 691 -10.76 -2.57 28.36
C ASP A 691 -10.37 -3.19 27.00
N PRO A 692 -10.76 -2.59 25.86
CA PRO A 692 -10.51 -3.13 24.53
C PRO A 692 -9.02 -3.24 24.18
N SER A 693 -8.15 -2.48 24.85
CA SER A 693 -6.70 -2.57 24.65
C SER A 693 -6.13 -3.92 25.08
N ASN A 694 -6.84 -4.64 25.97
CA ASN A 694 -6.44 -5.94 26.51
C ASN A 694 -7.16 -7.14 25.86
N HIS A 695 -7.91 -6.95 24.77
CA HIS A 695 -8.55 -8.04 24.02
C HIS A 695 -7.78 -8.35 22.73
N ASN A 696 -7.97 -9.57 22.18
CA ASN A 696 -7.28 -10.06 20.98
C ASN A 696 -5.76 -9.80 21.04
N VAL A 697 -5.14 -10.16 22.16
CA VAL A 697 -3.70 -10.02 22.36
C VAL A 697 -3.03 -11.35 22.07
N ASP A 698 -1.98 -11.33 21.28
CA ASP A 698 -1.27 -12.54 20.90
C ASP A 698 -0.14 -12.81 21.87
N LEU A 699 0.07 -14.08 22.19
CA LEU A 699 1.27 -14.53 22.87
C LEU A 699 2.30 -14.99 21.84
N GLU A 700 3.55 -14.57 22.03
CA GLU A 700 4.72 -15.03 21.24
C GLU A 700 5.77 -15.74 22.12
N GLY A 701 5.57 -15.77 23.44
CA GLY A 701 6.49 -16.37 24.40
C GLY A 701 5.93 -16.44 25.83
N ILE A 702 6.46 -17.36 26.62
CA ILE A 702 6.15 -17.48 28.06
C ILE A 702 7.40 -17.82 28.87
N TRP A 703 7.36 -17.49 30.17
CA TRP A 703 8.47 -17.60 31.10
C TRP A 703 8.04 -18.29 32.38
N TRP A 704 8.96 -19.01 33.03
CA TRP A 704 8.77 -19.57 34.37
C TRP A 704 9.81 -19.03 35.34
N ALA A 705 9.43 -18.89 36.61
CA ALA A 705 10.35 -18.48 37.67
C ALA A 705 10.99 -19.70 38.34
N PRO A 706 12.33 -19.78 38.44
CA PRO A 706 13.01 -20.82 39.20
C PRO A 706 12.92 -20.59 40.70
N VAL A 707 12.69 -21.66 41.46
CA VAL A 707 12.65 -21.61 42.92
C VAL A 707 13.99 -21.10 43.48
N GLY A 708 13.94 -20.06 44.32
CA GLY A 708 15.13 -19.42 44.88
C GLY A 708 16.03 -18.75 43.84
N GLY A 709 15.61 -18.63 42.57
CA GLY A 709 16.40 -18.01 41.52
C GLY A 709 17.58 -18.85 41.01
N ALA A 710 17.56 -20.18 41.23
CA ALA A 710 18.63 -21.09 40.85
C ALA A 710 18.21 -21.99 39.68
N VAL A 711 19.07 -22.10 38.66
CA VAL A 711 18.85 -22.96 37.49
C VAL A 711 20.09 -23.79 37.20
N ALA A 712 19.88 -25.07 36.89
CA ALA A 712 20.88 -25.97 36.39
C ALA A 712 20.69 -26.20 34.88
N SER A 713 21.77 -26.45 34.16
CA SER A 713 21.72 -26.80 32.75
C SER A 713 20.98 -28.13 32.58
N ASP A 714 20.04 -28.19 31.64
CA ASP A 714 19.28 -29.40 31.34
C ASP A 714 18.86 -29.41 29.86
N TYR A 715 18.58 -30.58 29.30
CA TYR A 715 18.09 -30.70 27.94
C TYR A 715 17.05 -31.80 27.84
N PHE A 716 15.89 -31.45 27.28
CA PHE A 716 14.81 -32.37 26.96
C PHE A 716 14.72 -32.47 25.44
N ALA A 717 15.02 -33.65 24.88
CA ALA A 717 15.02 -33.82 23.43
C ALA A 717 13.64 -33.60 22.80
N ASN A 718 12.56 -33.94 23.52
CA ASN A 718 11.19 -33.76 23.08
C ASN A 718 10.37 -32.98 24.12
N PHE A 719 9.91 -31.80 23.75
CA PHE A 719 9.12 -30.92 24.60
C PHE A 719 8.10 -30.18 23.75
N GLU A 720 6.83 -30.21 24.12
CA GLU A 720 5.74 -29.56 23.37
C GLU A 720 4.94 -28.63 24.28
N ILE A 721 4.55 -27.47 23.74
CA ILE A 721 3.69 -26.49 24.42
C ILE A 721 2.42 -26.31 23.58
N GLN A 722 1.28 -26.40 24.26
CA GLN A 722 -0.02 -26.07 23.68
C GLN A 722 -0.70 -24.94 24.46
N MET A 723 -1.45 -24.10 23.75
CA MET A 723 -2.23 -23.00 24.30
C MET A 723 -3.72 -23.19 24.01
N GLY A 724 -4.58 -22.60 24.85
CA GLY A 724 -6.03 -22.61 24.66
C GLY A 724 -6.73 -21.69 25.66
N HIS A 725 -8.02 -21.42 25.46
CA HIS A 725 -8.84 -20.82 26.50
C HIS A 725 -9.32 -21.88 27.50
N SER A 726 -9.23 -21.59 28.79
CA SER A 726 -9.78 -22.43 29.84
C SER A 726 -11.31 -22.33 29.86
N LEU A 727 -12.00 -23.48 29.93
CA LEU A 727 -13.45 -23.54 30.19
C LEU A 727 -13.82 -22.99 31.58
N TYR A 728 -12.86 -22.99 32.50
CA TYR A 728 -13.03 -22.71 33.92
C TYR A 728 -12.38 -21.37 34.31
N ALA A 729 -13.03 -20.65 35.23
CA ALA A 729 -12.57 -19.39 35.79
C ALA A 729 -12.51 -19.53 37.33
N PRO A 730 -11.36 -19.92 37.90
CA PRO A 730 -11.25 -20.23 39.31
C PRO A 730 -11.31 -18.98 40.19
N ASP A 731 -11.95 -19.14 41.35
CA ASP A 731 -12.04 -18.13 42.40
C ASP A 731 -11.70 -18.76 43.76
N GLU A 732 -10.57 -18.33 44.31
CA GLU A 732 -9.94 -18.79 45.54
C GLU A 732 -10.44 -18.07 46.79
N TYR A 733 -11.47 -17.23 46.68
CA TYR A 733 -12.05 -16.53 47.82
C TYR A 733 -12.43 -17.49 48.95
N ILE A 734 -11.86 -17.25 50.14
CA ILE A 734 -12.12 -18.01 51.36
C ILE A 734 -13.33 -17.41 52.07
N ASP A 735 -14.39 -18.21 52.21
CA ASP A 735 -15.57 -17.83 52.98
C ASP A 735 -15.21 -17.72 54.48
N PRO A 736 -15.36 -16.54 55.11
CA PRO A 736 -15.03 -16.36 56.52
C PRO A 736 -15.81 -17.27 57.47
N GLY A 737 -17.02 -17.72 57.09
CA GLY A 737 -17.87 -18.57 57.92
C GLY A 737 -17.42 -20.04 57.96
N SER A 738 -16.94 -20.57 56.83
CA SER A 738 -16.51 -21.96 56.70
C SER A 738 -14.99 -22.16 56.74
N LEU A 739 -14.21 -21.11 56.48
CA LEU A 739 -12.74 -21.14 56.26
C LEU A 739 -12.31 -22.00 55.06
N TRP A 740 -13.26 -22.41 54.22
CA TRP A 740 -13.04 -23.14 52.97
C TRP A 740 -13.27 -22.22 51.76
N PRO A 741 -12.72 -22.57 50.58
CA PRO A 741 -13.03 -21.85 49.35
C PRO A 741 -14.54 -21.85 49.08
N ARG A 742 -15.10 -20.67 48.80
CA ARG A 742 -16.54 -20.51 48.49
C ARG A 742 -16.91 -21.20 47.18
N TYR A 743 -15.98 -21.24 46.22
CA TYR A 743 -16.19 -21.82 44.89
C TYR A 743 -15.21 -22.98 44.62
N PRO A 744 -15.30 -24.10 45.36
CA PRO A 744 -14.27 -25.13 45.36
C PRO A 744 -14.17 -25.95 44.06
N ILE A 745 -15.18 -25.88 43.18
CA ILE A 745 -15.22 -26.64 41.91
C ILE A 745 -15.09 -25.74 40.67
N SER A 746 -14.68 -24.49 40.85
CA SER A 746 -14.54 -23.47 39.80
C SER A 746 -13.31 -23.63 38.89
N GLY A 747 -12.36 -24.50 39.27
CA GLY A 747 -11.13 -24.80 38.51
C GLY A 747 -11.17 -26.10 37.70
N PHE A 748 -10.00 -26.55 37.25
CA PHE A 748 -9.81 -27.71 36.37
C PHE A 748 -10.47 -29.02 36.81
N LYS A 749 -10.63 -29.93 35.84
CA LYS A 749 -11.12 -31.30 36.00
C LYS A 749 -10.03 -32.32 35.64
N PRO A 750 -10.19 -33.59 36.06
CA PRO A 750 -9.17 -34.61 35.83
C PRO A 750 -8.93 -34.90 34.35
N ASN A 751 -9.95 -34.82 33.48
CA ASN A 751 -9.76 -35.07 32.06
C ASN A 751 -9.19 -33.82 31.38
N PHE A 752 -7.97 -33.91 30.83
CA PHE A 752 -7.27 -32.79 30.20
C PHE A 752 -8.08 -32.14 29.08
N ALA A 753 -8.72 -32.95 28.23
CA ALA A 753 -9.52 -32.43 27.13
C ALA A 753 -10.74 -31.62 27.64
N SER A 754 -11.31 -32.00 28.79
CA SER A 754 -12.50 -31.32 29.34
C SER A 754 -12.24 -29.93 29.93
N ASN A 755 -10.97 -29.50 29.97
CA ASN A 755 -10.57 -28.21 30.50
C ASN A 755 -10.52 -27.10 29.44
N TYR A 756 -10.46 -27.46 28.16
CA TYR A 756 -10.55 -26.51 27.05
C TYR A 756 -11.98 -26.00 26.85
N TYR A 757 -12.08 -24.71 26.54
CA TYR A 757 -13.33 -23.97 26.38
C TYR A 757 -14.24 -24.50 25.25
N ASP A 758 -13.72 -24.54 24.03
CA ASP A 758 -14.51 -24.92 22.85
C ASP A 758 -13.67 -25.58 21.78
N GLN A 759 -13.30 -26.84 21.97
CA GLN A 759 -12.40 -27.57 21.06
C GLN A 759 -12.83 -27.62 19.58
N ALA A 760 -14.09 -27.30 19.27
CA ALA A 760 -14.57 -27.22 17.89
C ALA A 760 -14.12 -25.95 17.17
N ASN A 761 -14.12 -24.80 17.88
CA ASN A 761 -13.84 -23.48 17.30
C ASN A 761 -12.53 -22.85 17.85
N ASP A 762 -12.06 -23.35 19.00
CA ASP A 762 -10.81 -23.00 19.68
C ASP A 762 -10.08 -24.30 20.09
N PRO A 763 -9.61 -25.11 19.12
CA PRO A 763 -8.83 -26.29 19.42
C PRO A 763 -7.49 -25.93 20.08
N PRO A 764 -6.91 -26.80 20.93
CA PRO A 764 -5.59 -26.56 21.50
C PRO A 764 -4.54 -26.29 20.42
N ALA A 765 -3.90 -25.13 20.47
CA ALA A 765 -2.91 -24.71 19.48
C ALA A 765 -1.51 -25.16 19.92
N VAL A 766 -0.83 -25.94 19.09
CA VAL A 766 0.58 -26.31 19.31
C VAL A 766 1.46 -25.11 18.93
N VAL A 767 2.04 -24.45 19.92
CA VAL A 767 2.89 -23.27 19.71
C VAL A 767 4.37 -23.62 19.69
N HIS A 768 4.76 -24.73 20.32
CA HIS A 768 6.11 -25.26 20.25
C HIS A 768 6.04 -26.76 19.98
N PRO A 769 6.37 -27.23 18.76
CA PRO A 769 6.27 -28.64 18.42
C PRO A 769 7.36 -29.49 19.08
N ARG A 770 7.00 -30.75 19.40
CA ARG A 770 7.82 -31.67 20.22
C ARG A 770 9.30 -31.76 19.81
N TYR A 771 9.59 -31.81 18.50
CA TYR A 771 10.91 -32.14 17.97
C TYR A 771 11.94 -31.02 18.15
N LEU A 772 11.51 -29.80 18.49
CA LEU A 772 12.41 -28.69 18.78
C LEU A 772 13.04 -28.81 20.18
N GLY A 773 12.48 -29.65 21.05
CA GLY A 773 13.01 -29.91 22.40
C GLY A 773 13.00 -28.68 23.32
N TYR A 774 13.69 -28.78 24.45
CA TYR A 774 13.92 -27.66 25.36
C TYR A 774 15.32 -27.73 25.96
N LEU A 775 16.17 -26.77 25.61
CA LEU A 775 17.45 -26.52 26.26
C LEU A 775 17.27 -25.49 27.38
N VAL A 776 17.53 -25.90 28.62
CA VAL A 776 17.59 -25.01 29.78
C VAL A 776 19.05 -24.63 29.99
N SER A 777 19.40 -23.37 29.74
CA SER A 777 20.74 -22.84 29.97
C SER A 777 20.70 -21.79 31.09
N PRO A 778 21.54 -21.89 32.14
CA PRO A 778 21.64 -20.85 33.17
C PRO A 778 22.01 -19.46 32.61
N GLY A 779 22.59 -19.39 31.40
CA GLY A 779 22.90 -18.14 30.70
C GLY A 779 21.67 -17.36 30.23
N ASP A 780 20.52 -18.04 30.07
CA ASP A 780 19.27 -17.42 29.60
C ASP A 780 18.43 -16.87 30.77
N LEU A 781 18.93 -16.97 32.01
CA LEU A 781 18.24 -16.47 33.19
C LEU A 781 18.22 -14.94 33.19
N THR A 782 17.04 -14.35 33.11
CA THR A 782 16.84 -12.91 33.12
C THR A 782 16.14 -12.44 34.41
N VAL A 783 16.18 -11.15 34.67
CA VAL A 783 15.46 -10.51 35.77
C VAL A 783 14.41 -9.59 35.18
N HIS A 784 13.16 -9.76 35.60
CA HIS A 784 12.09 -8.85 35.21
C HIS A 784 12.36 -7.44 35.75
N PRO A 785 12.40 -6.40 34.91
CA PRO A 785 12.90 -5.08 35.28
C PRO A 785 12.04 -4.37 36.33
N VAL A 786 10.74 -4.65 36.37
CA VAL A 786 9.79 -3.98 37.28
C VAL A 786 9.65 -4.75 38.59
N SER A 787 9.50 -6.07 38.54
CA SER A 787 9.21 -6.88 39.73
C SER A 787 10.44 -7.47 40.41
N GLY A 788 11.59 -7.51 39.72
CA GLY A 788 12.82 -8.13 40.21
C GLY A 788 12.78 -9.67 40.23
N THR A 789 11.70 -10.28 39.75
CA THR A 789 11.56 -11.74 39.66
C THR A 789 12.55 -12.29 38.63
N LYS A 790 13.31 -13.31 39.01
CA LYS A 790 14.17 -14.06 38.09
C LYS A 790 13.31 -14.98 37.24
N LEU A 791 13.54 -15.00 35.93
CA LEU A 791 12.72 -15.70 34.95
C LEU A 791 13.61 -16.46 33.97
N MET A 792 13.16 -17.65 33.57
CA MET A 792 13.77 -18.50 32.56
C MET A 792 12.75 -18.66 31.42
N PRO A 793 13.14 -18.43 30.15
CA PRO A 793 12.21 -18.56 29.04
C PRO A 793 11.91 -20.03 28.77
N TYR A 794 10.67 -20.33 28.40
CA TYR A 794 10.35 -21.56 27.68
C TYR A 794 10.88 -21.50 26.24
N PRO A 795 11.01 -22.63 25.53
CA PRO A 795 11.71 -22.68 24.23
C PRO A 795 10.94 -22.04 23.05
N TRP A 796 9.72 -21.56 23.27
CA TRP A 796 8.86 -20.99 22.23
C TRP A 796 9.52 -19.81 21.51
N ASN A 797 9.61 -19.89 20.17
CA ASN A 797 10.20 -18.88 19.27
C ASN A 797 11.67 -18.53 19.58
N ARG A 798 12.39 -19.37 20.34
CA ARG A 798 13.81 -19.14 20.67
C ARG A 798 14.78 -19.79 19.70
N SER A 799 14.39 -20.93 19.12
CA SER A 799 15.19 -21.73 18.21
C SER A 799 14.67 -21.73 16.77
N ALA A 800 13.61 -20.97 16.50
CA ALA A 800 13.00 -20.81 15.18
C ALA A 800 13.41 -19.46 14.56
N ALA A 801 13.59 -19.44 13.25
CA ALA A 801 13.77 -18.19 12.51
C ALA A 801 12.49 -17.33 12.62
N PRO A 802 12.58 -15.99 12.57
CA PRO A 802 11.42 -15.10 12.67
C PRO A 802 10.22 -15.52 11.82
N GLU A 803 10.46 -15.87 10.56
CA GLU A 803 9.46 -16.35 9.61
C GLU A 803 8.69 -17.61 10.06
N ASP A 804 9.26 -18.42 10.94
CA ASP A 804 8.67 -19.65 11.49
C ASP A 804 8.03 -19.44 12.86
N TRP A 805 7.98 -18.19 13.37
CA TRP A 805 7.38 -17.94 14.68
C TRP A 805 5.89 -18.24 14.68
N THR A 806 5.45 -18.86 15.77
CA THR A 806 4.04 -19.11 16.03
C THR A 806 3.52 -18.13 17.07
N THR A 807 2.24 -17.79 16.98
CA THR A 807 1.53 -16.97 17.96
C THR A 807 0.22 -17.63 18.37
N TYR A 808 -0.34 -17.21 19.50
CA TYR A 808 -1.68 -17.63 19.94
C TYR A 808 -2.50 -16.43 20.40
N THR A 809 -3.64 -16.19 19.75
CA THR A 809 -4.55 -15.10 20.11
C THR A 809 -5.36 -15.45 21.36
N TRP A 810 -5.09 -14.73 22.44
CA TRP A 810 -5.84 -14.86 23.68
C TRP A 810 -6.84 -13.73 23.85
N ARG A 811 -7.91 -14.01 24.61
CA ARG A 811 -9.06 -13.10 24.80
C ARG A 811 -9.69 -12.76 23.44
N ASP A 812 -9.84 -13.80 22.62
CA ASP A 812 -10.30 -13.71 21.25
C ASP A 812 -11.81 -13.43 21.18
N THR A 813 -12.15 -12.23 20.72
CA THR A 813 -13.52 -11.74 20.56
C THR A 813 -14.28 -12.33 19.38
N THR A 814 -13.66 -13.19 18.57
CA THR A 814 -14.39 -14.03 17.59
C THR A 814 -15.11 -15.20 18.27
N LEU A 815 -14.63 -15.63 19.45
CA LEU A 815 -15.17 -16.77 20.20
C LEU A 815 -16.38 -16.38 21.07
N ARG A 816 -17.58 -16.83 20.69
CA ARG A 816 -18.84 -16.34 21.28
C ARG A 816 -19.51 -17.26 22.32
N LYS A 817 -19.09 -18.51 22.44
CA LYS A 817 -19.68 -19.48 23.39
C LYS A 817 -19.48 -19.02 24.85
N ARG A 818 -20.35 -19.44 25.75
CA ARG A 818 -20.30 -19.06 27.18
C ARG A 818 -19.72 -20.19 28.04
N ALA A 819 -18.99 -19.80 29.09
CA ALA A 819 -18.19 -20.67 29.94
C ALA A 819 -18.11 -20.12 31.39
N GLY A 820 -17.12 -20.58 32.18
CA GLY A 820 -17.02 -20.29 33.61
C GLY A 820 -18.12 -20.98 34.44
N PRO A 821 -18.32 -22.31 34.31
CA PRO A 821 -19.31 -23.00 35.12
C PRO A 821 -18.85 -23.06 36.59
N LYS A 822 -19.80 -22.91 37.52
CA LYS A 822 -19.60 -23.10 38.97
C LYS A 822 -18.61 -22.12 39.64
N CYS A 823 -18.27 -20.99 39.02
CA CYS A 823 -17.64 -19.84 39.66
C CYS A 823 -18.69 -18.84 40.19
N GLY A 824 -18.26 -17.78 40.87
CA GLY A 824 -19.14 -16.67 41.30
C GLY A 824 -19.51 -15.68 40.18
N GLY A 825 -18.71 -15.64 39.12
CA GLY A 825 -18.71 -14.63 38.08
C GLY A 825 -17.28 -14.15 37.80
N VAL A 826 -17.12 -13.20 36.88
CA VAL A 826 -15.87 -12.44 36.72
C VAL A 826 -16.15 -10.93 36.79
N ASP A 827 -15.31 -10.12 37.46
CA ASP A 827 -14.06 -10.48 38.15
C ASP A 827 -14.22 -11.45 39.35
N PRO A 828 -13.22 -12.28 39.68
CA PRO A 828 -13.31 -13.17 40.85
C PRO A 828 -13.46 -12.35 42.14
N GLN A 829 -14.21 -12.88 43.10
CA GLN A 829 -14.48 -12.19 44.37
C GLN A 829 -13.20 -11.91 45.17
N GLN A 830 -12.19 -12.77 45.01
CA GLN A 830 -10.88 -12.56 45.61
C GLN A 830 -10.17 -11.28 45.12
N LEU A 831 -10.43 -10.81 43.88
CA LEU A 831 -9.86 -9.56 43.37
C LEU A 831 -10.30 -8.35 44.17
N TRP A 832 -11.60 -8.27 44.47
CA TRP A 832 -12.16 -7.18 45.27
C TRP A 832 -11.52 -7.15 46.66
N LYS A 833 -11.34 -8.32 47.27
CA LYS A 833 -10.62 -8.43 48.55
C LYS A 833 -9.15 -8.00 48.43
N ALA A 834 -8.46 -8.40 47.35
CA ALA A 834 -7.08 -8.04 47.10
C ALA A 834 -6.89 -6.53 46.92
N LEU A 835 -7.85 -5.86 46.28
CA LEU A 835 -7.87 -4.41 46.05
C LEU A 835 -8.42 -3.61 47.25
N GLY A 836 -8.87 -4.27 48.32
CA GLY A 836 -9.50 -3.61 49.47
C GLY A 836 -10.87 -3.00 49.18
N LEU A 837 -11.54 -3.48 48.13
CA LEU A 837 -12.85 -3.02 47.68
C LEU A 837 -13.98 -3.91 48.22
N THR A 838 -15.19 -3.36 48.25
CA THR A 838 -16.39 -4.11 48.65
C THR A 838 -16.86 -5.03 47.51
N ASP A 839 -17.40 -6.20 47.86
CA ASP A 839 -17.98 -7.11 46.86
C ASP A 839 -19.10 -6.40 46.08
N PRO A 840 -19.02 -6.32 44.74
CA PRO A 840 -19.97 -5.58 43.93
C PRO A 840 -21.37 -6.21 43.94
N GLY A 841 -21.51 -7.48 44.32
CA GLY A 841 -22.78 -8.23 44.29
C GLY A 841 -23.32 -8.50 42.88
N CYS A 842 -22.87 -7.74 41.88
CA CYS A 842 -23.22 -7.82 40.47
C CYS A 842 -21.94 -7.82 39.62
N PHE A 843 -21.60 -9.00 39.11
CA PHE A 843 -20.44 -9.23 38.24
C PHE A 843 -20.74 -8.89 36.79
N TYR A 844 -19.71 -8.46 36.04
CA TYR A 844 -19.81 -8.15 34.61
C TYR A 844 -20.30 -9.37 33.83
N TYR A 845 -19.69 -10.53 34.06
CA TYR A 845 -20.26 -11.83 33.68
C TYR A 845 -20.61 -12.64 34.93
N LYS A 846 -21.83 -13.18 34.95
CA LYS A 846 -22.27 -14.13 35.98
C LYS A 846 -21.73 -15.53 35.73
N GLN A 847 -21.91 -16.41 36.71
CA GLN A 847 -21.65 -17.84 36.57
C GLN A 847 -22.23 -18.39 35.26
N ALA A 848 -21.45 -19.18 34.53
CA ALA A 848 -21.81 -19.80 33.25
C ALA A 848 -22.16 -18.80 32.13
N GLN A 849 -21.82 -17.52 32.27
CA GLN A 849 -22.03 -16.48 31.25
C GLN A 849 -20.72 -15.89 30.72
N VAL A 850 -19.56 -16.34 31.20
CA VAL A 850 -18.25 -15.78 30.86
C VAL A 850 -17.90 -16.06 29.40
N ARG A 851 -17.51 -15.04 28.64
CA ARG A 851 -16.98 -15.20 27.27
C ARG A 851 -15.46 -15.18 27.26
N SER A 852 -14.84 -15.48 26.11
CA SER A 852 -13.40 -15.59 25.91
C SER A 852 -12.56 -14.47 26.55
N ILE A 853 -13.02 -13.20 26.53
CA ILE A 853 -12.31 -12.08 27.16
C ILE A 853 -12.18 -12.21 28.69
N GLY A 854 -13.02 -13.01 29.34
CA GLY A 854 -12.96 -13.28 30.79
C GLY A 854 -12.39 -14.65 31.14
N LEU A 855 -11.99 -15.46 30.15
CA LEU A 855 -11.46 -16.80 30.38
C LEU A 855 -9.95 -16.77 30.63
N ALA A 856 -9.49 -17.69 31.48
CA ALA A 856 -8.07 -17.83 31.76
C ALA A 856 -7.32 -18.43 30.56
N LEU A 857 -6.07 -18.04 30.38
CA LEU A 857 -5.13 -18.69 29.48
C LEU A 857 -4.81 -20.07 30.03
N LEU A 858 -5.05 -21.12 29.26
CA LEU A 858 -4.67 -22.49 29.57
C LEU A 858 -3.38 -22.79 28.82
N THR A 859 -2.35 -23.21 29.56
CA THR A 859 -1.11 -23.71 28.98
C THR A 859 -0.95 -25.19 29.30
N GLU A 860 -0.78 -26.02 28.27
CA GLU A 860 -0.44 -27.43 28.40
C GLU A 860 1.02 -27.66 28.03
N PHE A 861 1.75 -28.35 28.91
CA PHE A 861 3.11 -28.77 28.68
C PHE A 861 3.16 -30.30 28.56
N ARG A 862 3.84 -30.77 27.53
CA ARG A 862 4.13 -32.19 27.31
C ARG A 862 5.64 -32.38 27.27
N CYS A 863 6.19 -32.86 28.38
CA CYS A 863 7.57 -33.28 28.49
C CYS A 863 7.62 -34.80 28.29
N PHE A 864 8.36 -35.28 27.30
CA PHE A 864 8.44 -36.73 27.06
C PHE A 864 9.55 -37.36 27.91
N PRO A 865 9.44 -38.65 28.28
CA PRO A 865 10.50 -39.35 28.98
C PRO A 865 11.81 -39.32 28.19
N ASP A 866 12.89 -38.90 28.84
CA ASP A 866 14.22 -38.75 28.24
C ASP A 866 15.30 -39.10 29.29
N GLN A 867 16.10 -40.13 29.00
CA GLN A 867 17.18 -40.56 29.90
C GLN A 867 18.39 -39.62 29.88
N GLY A 868 18.49 -38.73 28.89
CA GLY A 868 19.51 -37.67 28.83
C GLY A 868 19.20 -36.46 29.71
N ALA A 869 17.94 -36.27 30.10
CA ALA A 869 17.50 -35.16 30.94
C ALA A 869 17.71 -35.44 32.43
N SER A 870 18.06 -34.41 33.19
CA SER A 870 18.26 -34.49 34.63
C SER A 870 16.97 -34.26 35.43
N GLY A 871 16.09 -33.36 34.98
CA GLY A 871 14.80 -33.08 35.62
C GLY A 871 14.91 -32.44 37.02
N ILE A 872 16.02 -31.74 37.30
CA ILE A 872 16.32 -31.23 38.65
C ILE A 872 15.83 -29.80 38.90
N ASN A 873 15.48 -29.06 37.84
CA ASN A 873 15.04 -27.67 37.94
C ASN A 873 13.67 -27.55 38.61
N GLY A 874 13.59 -26.74 39.67
CA GLY A 874 12.35 -26.47 40.40
C GLY A 874 11.72 -25.14 39.99
N LEU A 875 10.42 -25.14 39.75
CA LEU A 875 9.61 -23.97 39.44
C LEU A 875 9.02 -23.38 40.74
N ASP A 876 9.01 -22.04 40.83
CA ASP A 876 8.38 -21.29 41.91
C ASP A 876 6.86 -21.24 41.73
N ILE A 877 6.13 -21.47 42.82
CA ILE A 877 4.67 -21.47 42.84
C ILE A 877 4.13 -20.75 44.07
N SER A 878 2.88 -20.32 43.99
CA SER A 878 2.05 -19.99 45.14
C SER A 878 0.88 -20.96 45.26
N LEU A 879 0.38 -21.13 46.47
CA LEU A 879 -0.84 -21.88 46.76
C LEU A 879 -2.00 -20.90 46.77
N ALA A 880 -2.93 -21.05 45.82
CA ALA A 880 -4.06 -20.13 45.69
C ALA A 880 -4.95 -20.13 46.95
N ALA A 881 -5.07 -21.28 47.64
CA ALA A 881 -5.80 -21.42 48.88
C ALA A 881 -5.04 -22.30 49.88
N ASN A 882 -4.51 -21.73 50.96
CA ASN A 882 -3.72 -22.51 51.92
C ASN A 882 -4.56 -23.55 52.71
N SER A 883 -5.87 -23.33 52.85
CA SER A 883 -6.76 -24.24 53.59
C SER A 883 -7.26 -25.43 52.76
N SER A 884 -7.00 -25.49 51.45
CA SER A 884 -7.63 -26.46 50.55
C SER A 884 -6.82 -26.70 49.29
N SER A 885 -6.85 -27.90 48.71
CA SER A 885 -6.31 -28.14 47.36
C SER A 885 -7.19 -27.58 46.23
N LYS A 886 -8.28 -26.89 46.57
CA LYS A 886 -9.28 -26.32 45.66
C LYS A 886 -9.34 -24.79 45.80
N PRO A 887 -9.80 -24.05 44.77
CA PRO A 887 -10.09 -24.52 43.42
C PRO A 887 -8.81 -24.96 42.70
N TYR A 888 -8.95 -25.83 41.69
CA TYR A 888 -7.81 -26.42 40.99
C TYR A 888 -7.25 -25.49 39.92
N PHE A 889 -6.01 -25.03 40.11
CA PHE A 889 -5.25 -24.23 39.14
C PHE A 889 -4.32 -25.09 38.28
N ARG A 890 -4.09 -26.34 38.69
CA ARG A 890 -3.21 -27.27 38.00
C ARG A 890 -3.83 -28.66 37.87
N ALA A 891 -3.71 -29.24 36.69
CA ALA A 891 -3.99 -30.64 36.41
C ALA A 891 -2.73 -31.28 35.83
N PHE A 892 -2.29 -32.42 36.36
CA PHE A 892 -1.03 -33.03 35.92
C PHE A 892 -0.97 -34.54 36.10
N SER A 893 -0.10 -35.15 35.29
CA SER A 893 0.44 -36.49 35.45
C SER A 893 1.96 -36.40 35.22
N THR A 894 2.76 -36.79 36.19
CA THR A 894 4.23 -36.66 36.11
C THR A 894 4.90 -37.93 36.59
N GLY A 895 5.82 -38.45 35.78
CA GLY A 895 6.62 -39.62 36.12
C GLY A 895 7.54 -39.36 37.31
N GLY A 896 7.88 -40.41 38.03
CA GLY A 896 8.67 -40.34 39.26
C GLY A 896 9.00 -41.72 39.81
N TYR A 897 9.63 -41.77 40.99
CA TYR A 897 9.96 -43.04 41.65
C TYR A 897 8.91 -43.39 42.70
N ASN A 898 8.35 -44.59 42.62
CA ASN A 898 7.39 -45.07 43.61
C ASN A 898 8.07 -45.45 44.95
N GLN A 899 7.29 -45.87 45.95
CA GLN A 899 7.80 -46.22 47.29
C GLN A 899 8.84 -47.36 47.28
N SER A 900 8.86 -48.16 46.21
CA SER A 900 9.83 -49.25 46.01
C SER A 900 11.07 -48.81 45.23
N GLY A 901 11.18 -47.53 44.85
CA GLY A 901 12.28 -46.99 44.05
C GLY A 901 12.21 -47.38 42.56
N ILE A 902 11.06 -47.87 42.09
CA ILE A 902 10.87 -48.21 40.67
C ILE A 902 10.45 -46.94 39.92
N PRO A 903 11.08 -46.64 38.76
CA PRO A 903 10.67 -45.50 37.93
C PRO A 903 9.33 -45.79 37.25
N GLU A 904 8.40 -44.87 37.39
CA GLU A 904 7.11 -44.83 36.72
C GLU A 904 7.16 -43.69 35.70
N THR A 905 7.09 -44.02 34.42
CA THR A 905 7.15 -43.06 33.31
C THR A 905 5.75 -42.63 32.87
N VAL A 906 5.60 -41.37 32.48
CA VAL A 906 4.37 -40.84 31.89
C VAL A 906 4.63 -40.46 30.44
N ASP A 907 3.91 -41.08 29.50
CA ASP A 907 3.86 -40.65 28.11
C ASP A 907 2.68 -39.67 27.92
N PRO A 908 2.95 -38.38 27.61
CA PRO A 908 1.92 -37.37 27.44
C PRO A 908 0.88 -37.66 26.35
N ASP A 909 1.23 -38.44 25.32
CA ASP A 909 0.32 -38.73 24.20
C ASP A 909 -0.76 -39.75 24.58
N THR A 910 -0.44 -40.67 25.50
CA THR A 910 -1.39 -41.68 25.99
C THR A 910 -2.13 -41.25 27.25
N GLU A 911 -1.64 -40.19 27.91
CA GLU A 911 -2.20 -39.71 29.16
C GLU A 911 -3.41 -38.78 28.94
N ASN A 912 -4.59 -39.30 29.26
CA ASN A 912 -5.86 -38.60 29.08
C ASN A 912 -6.39 -37.98 30.38
N LYS A 913 -5.88 -38.42 31.54
CA LYS A 913 -6.35 -37.96 32.86
C LYS A 913 -5.19 -37.53 33.73
N ALA A 914 -5.45 -36.53 34.57
CA ALA A 914 -4.53 -36.06 35.59
C ALA A 914 -4.50 -37.05 36.76
N ASN A 915 -3.51 -37.95 36.74
CA ASN A 915 -3.32 -39.04 37.69
C ASN A 915 -2.34 -38.67 38.82
N GLY A 916 -1.70 -37.50 38.74
CA GLY A 916 -0.69 -37.05 39.69
C GLY A 916 0.69 -37.60 39.39
N GLY A 917 1.56 -37.57 40.39
CA GLY A 917 2.92 -38.06 40.26
C GLY A 917 3.45 -38.60 41.57
N PHE A 918 4.76 -38.61 41.74
CA PHE A 918 5.42 -39.15 42.92
C PHE A 918 6.24 -38.07 43.60
N ASN A 919 5.99 -37.82 44.88
CA ASN A 919 6.73 -36.81 45.64
C ASN A 919 7.84 -37.48 46.48
N PRO A 920 9.13 -37.18 46.25
CA PRO A 920 10.24 -37.71 47.06
C PRO A 920 10.17 -37.28 48.54
N GLY A 921 9.57 -36.12 48.83
CA GLY A 921 9.35 -35.60 50.17
C GLY A 921 8.06 -36.07 50.86
N SER A 922 7.27 -36.94 50.21
CA SER A 922 6.09 -37.55 50.85
C SER A 922 6.51 -38.46 52.02
N LYS A 923 5.55 -38.77 52.91
CA LYS A 923 5.76 -39.70 54.03
C LYS A 923 4.78 -40.87 53.92
N PRO A 924 5.23 -42.08 53.53
CA PRO A 924 6.59 -42.45 53.11
C PRO A 924 6.98 -41.85 51.73
N PRO A 925 8.28 -41.64 51.44
CA PRO A 925 8.77 -41.15 50.14
C PRO A 925 8.26 -41.97 48.96
N GLY A 926 7.99 -41.33 47.82
CA GLY A 926 7.48 -42.00 46.62
C GLY A 926 5.99 -42.37 46.70
N LYS A 927 5.22 -41.77 47.63
CA LYS A 927 3.76 -41.90 47.64
C LYS A 927 3.13 -41.12 46.46
N PRO A 928 2.13 -41.70 45.77
CA PRO A 928 1.38 -40.99 44.76
C PRO A 928 0.74 -39.70 45.28
N THR A 929 0.81 -38.63 44.49
CA THR A 929 0.10 -37.37 44.70
C THR A 929 -1.23 -37.38 43.95
N TYR A 930 -2.14 -36.46 44.30
CA TYR A 930 -3.33 -36.23 43.51
C TYR A 930 -2.98 -35.44 42.25
N GLY A 931 -3.60 -35.76 41.11
CA GLY A 931 -3.37 -35.04 39.85
C GLY A 931 -4.02 -33.67 39.74
N LEU A 932 -4.76 -33.23 40.76
CA LEU A 932 -5.36 -31.91 40.81
C LEU A 932 -4.98 -31.21 42.11
N ASP A 933 -4.50 -29.97 41.99
CA ASP A 933 -4.22 -29.09 43.11
C ASP A 933 -4.34 -27.61 42.73
N ASN A 934 -4.07 -26.74 43.70
CA ASN A 934 -4.17 -25.30 43.60
C ASN A 934 -2.81 -24.61 43.47
N ALA A 935 -1.80 -25.32 42.95
CA ALA A 935 -0.52 -24.72 42.62
C ALA A 935 -0.69 -23.70 41.48
N PHE A 936 -0.27 -22.47 41.74
CA PHE A 936 -0.26 -21.36 40.80
C PHE A 936 1.19 -21.03 40.44
N TYR A 937 1.57 -21.17 39.18
CA TYR A 937 2.95 -20.93 38.74
C TYR A 937 3.27 -19.45 38.61
N ILE A 938 4.47 -19.09 39.06
CA ILE A 938 5.04 -17.76 38.89
C ILE A 938 5.78 -17.71 37.55
N GLY A 939 5.58 -16.63 36.80
CA GLY A 939 6.14 -16.49 35.47
C GLY A 939 5.90 -15.13 34.83
N ALA A 940 5.95 -15.11 33.51
CA ALA A 940 5.61 -13.94 32.68
C ALA A 940 5.19 -14.41 31.28
N ALA A 941 4.58 -13.52 30.50
CA ALA A 941 4.26 -13.75 29.11
C ALA A 941 4.71 -12.57 28.24
N ASP A 942 5.12 -12.87 27.01
CA ASP A 942 5.43 -11.92 25.96
C ASP A 942 4.18 -11.76 25.10
N PHE A 943 3.55 -10.59 25.17
CA PHE A 943 2.37 -10.24 24.39
C PHE A 943 2.74 -9.36 23.21
N VAL A 944 2.05 -9.54 22.09
CA VAL A 944 2.12 -8.67 20.92
C VAL A 944 0.71 -8.34 20.44
N VAL A 945 0.49 -7.07 20.08
CA VAL A 945 -0.76 -6.66 19.42
C VAL A 945 -0.62 -6.93 17.92
N ARG A 946 -1.32 -7.95 17.43
CA ARG A 946 -1.35 -8.31 16.00
C ARG A 946 -2.75 -8.17 15.39
N VAL A 947 -3.77 -8.59 16.12
CA VAL A 947 -5.16 -8.63 15.65
C VAL A 947 -5.96 -7.47 16.25
N SER A 948 -6.73 -6.78 15.41
CA SER A 948 -7.67 -5.74 15.86
C SER A 948 -9.02 -5.90 15.18
N HIS A 949 -10.11 -5.83 15.94
CA HIS A 949 -11.48 -5.88 15.41
C HIS A 949 -12.18 -4.53 15.56
N SER A 950 -12.82 -4.08 14.47
CA SER A 950 -13.77 -2.95 14.47
C SER A 950 -15.16 -3.46 14.10
N HIS A 951 -16.19 -2.93 14.74
CA HIS A 951 -17.59 -3.30 14.53
C HIS A 951 -18.40 -2.08 14.13
N SER A 952 -19.23 -2.22 13.11
CA SER A 952 -20.20 -1.20 12.73
C SER A 952 -21.46 -1.25 13.59
N ILE A 953 -22.29 -0.21 13.53
CA ILE A 953 -23.72 -0.27 13.84
C ILE A 953 -24.47 -1.20 12.86
N TRP A 954 -25.76 -1.39 13.10
CA TRP A 954 -26.65 -2.09 12.18
C TRP A 954 -27.12 -1.19 11.05
N PHE A 955 -26.52 -1.35 9.87
CA PHE A 955 -26.85 -0.58 8.68
C PHE A 955 -28.12 -1.12 8.01
N PRO A 956 -29.06 -0.24 7.63
CA PRO A 956 -30.21 -0.62 6.83
C PRO A 956 -29.88 -0.69 5.33
N ALA A 957 -30.45 -1.65 4.62
CA ALA A 957 -30.50 -1.62 3.15
C ALA A 957 -31.57 -0.61 2.69
N THR A 958 -31.17 0.64 2.48
CA THR A 958 -32.06 1.75 2.13
C THR A 958 -32.46 1.75 0.65
N ASN A 959 -33.65 2.24 0.38
CA ASN A 959 -34.18 2.54 -0.93
C ASN A 959 -33.90 4.01 -1.24
N PRO A 960 -33.06 4.33 -2.24
CA PRO A 960 -32.69 5.72 -2.54
C PRO A 960 -33.88 6.56 -3.03
N LYS A 961 -35.02 5.96 -3.41
CA LYS A 961 -36.20 6.70 -3.89
C LYS A 961 -36.95 7.47 -2.81
N ASP A 962 -37.05 6.89 -1.63
CA ASP A 962 -37.94 7.39 -0.57
C ASP A 962 -37.34 7.28 0.83
N GLY A 963 -36.08 6.83 0.94
CA GLY A 963 -35.39 6.61 2.22
C GLY A 963 -35.96 5.45 3.03
N THR A 964 -36.92 4.69 2.49
CA THR A 964 -37.43 3.48 3.15
C THR A 964 -36.42 2.35 3.04
N TYR A 965 -36.74 1.18 3.59
CA TYR A 965 -35.84 0.02 3.57
C TYR A 965 -36.35 -1.05 2.62
N PHE A 966 -35.45 -1.72 1.91
CA PHE A 966 -35.81 -2.92 1.17
C PHE A 966 -36.17 -4.06 2.12
N ALA A 967 -37.25 -4.77 1.82
CA ALA A 967 -37.73 -5.87 2.67
C ALA A 967 -36.93 -7.17 2.48
N GLN A 968 -36.37 -7.37 1.29
CA GLN A 968 -35.62 -8.57 0.90
C GLN A 968 -34.45 -8.19 -0.03
N PRO A 969 -33.45 -7.44 0.45
CA PRO A 969 -32.29 -7.09 -0.36
C PRO A 969 -31.42 -8.33 -0.63
N LEU A 970 -30.75 -8.37 -1.77
CA LEU A 970 -29.64 -9.27 -2.08
C LEU A 970 -28.36 -8.44 -2.01
N TYR A 971 -27.37 -8.92 -1.27
CA TYR A 971 -26.12 -8.19 -1.05
C TYR A 971 -25.05 -8.58 -2.05
N MET A 972 -24.27 -7.60 -2.50
CA MET A 972 -23.10 -7.83 -3.33
C MET A 972 -21.84 -7.98 -2.49
N ALA A 973 -20.79 -8.56 -3.09
CA ALA A 973 -19.47 -8.58 -2.48
C ALA A 973 -19.05 -7.15 -2.08
N PRO A 974 -18.50 -6.96 -0.87
CA PRO A 974 -18.07 -5.65 -0.40
C PRO A 974 -16.85 -5.15 -1.17
N THR A 975 -16.76 -3.83 -1.34
CA THR A 975 -15.60 -3.15 -1.94
C THR A 975 -14.84 -2.42 -0.83
N MET A 976 -13.51 -2.50 -0.83
CA MET A 976 -12.64 -1.87 0.17
C MET A 976 -11.57 -1.05 -0.53
N GLU A 977 -11.22 0.09 0.06
CA GLU A 977 -10.10 0.93 -0.36
C GLU A 977 -9.19 1.19 0.86
N PRO A 978 -7.86 0.99 0.74
CA PRO A 978 -7.15 0.28 -0.34
C PRO A 978 -7.63 -1.18 -0.50
N ARG A 979 -7.51 -1.74 -1.71
CA ARG A 979 -7.91 -3.13 -1.97
C ARG A 979 -7.06 -4.11 -1.16
N PRO A 980 -7.53 -5.34 -0.88
CA PRO A 980 -6.76 -6.34 -0.14
C PRO A 980 -5.33 -6.55 -0.65
N GLU A 981 -5.14 -6.51 -1.96
CA GLU A 981 -3.85 -6.65 -2.64
C GLU A 981 -2.92 -5.43 -2.53
N ASP A 982 -3.49 -4.25 -2.26
CA ASP A 982 -2.74 -2.99 -2.11
C ASP A 982 -2.33 -2.74 -0.64
N GLN A 983 -2.74 -3.61 0.29
CA GLN A 983 -2.34 -3.53 1.70
C GLN A 983 -0.83 -3.76 1.85
N PRO A 984 -0.17 -3.14 2.85
CA PRO A 984 1.25 -3.36 3.10
C PRO A 984 1.62 -4.85 3.20
N ALA A 985 2.76 -5.23 2.64
CA ALA A 985 3.19 -6.63 2.61
C ALA A 985 3.21 -7.26 4.03
N GLY A 986 2.68 -8.49 4.15
CA GLY A 986 2.55 -9.19 5.44
C GLY A 986 1.33 -8.80 6.27
N THR A 987 0.57 -7.78 5.86
CA THR A 987 -0.67 -7.36 6.51
C THR A 987 -1.91 -7.85 5.78
N SER A 988 -3.07 -7.83 6.44
CA SER A 988 -4.35 -8.10 5.76
C SER A 988 -5.55 -7.48 6.48
N VAL A 989 -6.61 -7.26 5.70
CA VAL A 989 -7.94 -6.87 6.16
C VAL A 989 -8.93 -7.94 5.75
N SER A 990 -9.82 -8.35 6.66
CA SER A 990 -10.93 -9.25 6.34
C SER A 990 -12.24 -8.78 6.95
N LEU A 991 -13.34 -9.04 6.25
CA LEU A 991 -14.68 -8.65 6.67
C LEU A 991 -15.50 -9.87 7.09
N ALA A 992 -16.35 -9.68 8.10
CA ALA A 992 -17.39 -10.62 8.47
C ALA A 992 -18.71 -9.89 8.69
N PHE A 993 -19.82 -10.58 8.42
CA PHE A 993 -21.16 -10.03 8.36
C PHE A 993 -22.12 -10.81 9.24
N ARG A 994 -23.21 -10.14 9.64
CA ARG A 994 -24.40 -10.79 10.17
C ARG A 994 -25.64 -9.95 9.86
N GLY A 995 -26.78 -10.61 9.72
CA GLY A 995 -28.02 -9.99 9.26
C GLY A 995 -29.15 -10.02 10.30
N VAL A 996 -30.09 -9.08 10.18
CA VAL A 996 -31.32 -9.00 11.00
C VAL A 996 -32.55 -8.95 10.11
N LYS A 997 -33.53 -9.81 10.42
CA LYS A 997 -34.78 -9.97 9.64
C LYS A 997 -35.87 -9.00 10.06
N LYS A 998 -36.00 -8.76 11.36
CA LYS A 998 -37.03 -7.88 11.94
C LYS A 998 -36.54 -7.34 13.28
N SER A 999 -36.54 -6.02 13.44
CA SER A 999 -36.51 -5.38 14.75
C SER A 999 -37.94 -5.03 15.17
N THR A 1000 -38.22 -5.13 16.47
CA THR A 1000 -39.30 -4.35 17.07
C THR A 1000 -38.64 -3.09 17.63
N PRO A 1001 -38.95 -1.89 17.10
CA PRO A 1001 -38.41 -0.62 17.58
C PRO A 1001 -38.46 -0.55 19.10
N VAL A 1002 -37.35 -0.16 19.72
CA VAL A 1002 -37.30 0.10 21.15
C VAL A 1002 -37.85 1.50 21.35
N ALA A 1003 -39.00 1.64 22.01
CA ALA A 1003 -39.23 2.89 22.73
C ALA A 1003 -38.05 2.99 23.72
N PRO A 1004 -37.20 4.04 23.62
CA PRO A 1004 -35.94 4.09 24.35
C PRO A 1004 -36.23 3.83 25.82
N ALA A 1005 -35.64 2.77 26.37
CA ALA A 1005 -35.94 2.28 27.71
C ALA A 1005 -35.59 3.32 28.81
N CYS A 1006 -34.89 4.40 28.43
CA CYS A 1006 -34.46 5.49 29.29
C CYS A 1006 -35.05 6.89 28.92
N GLY A 1007 -36.11 6.98 28.08
CA GLY A 1007 -36.72 8.25 27.64
C GLY A 1007 -36.24 8.72 26.27
N ASP A 1008 -36.86 9.79 25.73
CA ASP A 1008 -36.70 10.29 24.36
C ASP A 1008 -35.23 10.42 23.91
N GLY A 1009 -34.73 9.41 23.20
CA GLY A 1009 -33.38 9.32 22.69
C GLY A 1009 -33.28 8.34 21.50
N PRO A 1010 -32.24 8.47 20.66
CA PRO A 1010 -32.01 7.69 19.44
C PRO A 1010 -32.02 6.16 19.68
N GLU A 1011 -32.32 5.34 18.66
CA GLU A 1011 -32.24 3.87 18.80
C GLU A 1011 -30.77 3.43 18.91
N PRO A 1012 -30.28 3.02 20.10
CA PRO A 1012 -28.85 3.02 20.41
C PRO A 1012 -28.00 2.09 19.54
N TRP A 1013 -28.58 1.00 19.00
CA TRP A 1013 -27.84 -0.02 18.24
C TRP A 1013 -27.86 0.20 16.71
N MET A 1014 -28.73 1.07 16.18
CA MET A 1014 -28.72 1.48 14.77
C MET A 1014 -28.00 2.80 14.56
N GLU A 1015 -27.76 3.57 15.63
CA GLU A 1015 -27.27 4.93 15.52
C GLU A 1015 -25.95 5.10 16.26
N ASN A 1016 -25.65 4.34 17.32
CA ASN A 1016 -24.44 4.57 18.13
C ASN A 1016 -23.63 3.29 18.45
N ALA A 1017 -22.48 3.14 17.80
CA ALA A 1017 -21.58 2.00 18.02
C ALA A 1017 -20.98 1.95 19.43
N THR A 1018 -20.93 3.05 20.18
CA THR A 1018 -20.42 3.04 21.57
C THR A 1018 -21.23 2.16 22.52
N THR A 1019 -22.44 1.76 22.10
CA THR A 1019 -23.33 0.88 22.87
C THR A 1019 -23.09 -0.61 22.60
N LEU A 1020 -22.12 -0.94 21.75
CA LEU A 1020 -21.74 -2.31 21.41
C LEU A 1020 -20.61 -2.80 22.33
N ASP A 1021 -20.66 -4.07 22.71
CA ASP A 1021 -19.59 -4.73 23.44
C ASP A 1021 -18.42 -5.16 22.52
N ALA A 1022 -17.40 -5.80 23.10
CA ALA A 1022 -16.23 -6.30 22.37
C ALA A 1022 -16.56 -7.33 21.26
N TYR A 1023 -17.74 -7.93 21.28
CA TYR A 1023 -18.23 -8.91 20.31
C TYR A 1023 -19.18 -8.30 19.26
N GLY A 1024 -19.39 -6.98 19.34
CA GLY A 1024 -20.33 -6.23 18.51
C GLY A 1024 -21.78 -6.35 18.97
N ASP A 1025 -22.04 -6.92 20.15
CA ASP A 1025 -23.37 -7.18 20.68
C ASP A 1025 -23.91 -6.00 21.50
N HIS A 1026 -25.21 -5.74 21.40
CA HIS A 1026 -25.89 -4.70 22.16
C HIS A 1026 -26.52 -5.26 23.44
N TYR A 1027 -26.51 -4.50 24.54
CA TYR A 1027 -27.16 -4.86 25.80
C TYR A 1027 -28.13 -3.76 26.26
N ASP A 1028 -29.34 -4.17 26.69
CA ASP A 1028 -30.37 -3.26 27.25
C ASP A 1028 -30.01 -2.90 28.71
N ASP A 1029 -29.02 -2.02 28.86
CA ASP A 1029 -28.45 -1.63 30.17
C ASP A 1029 -29.37 -0.70 30.99
N CYS A 1030 -30.48 -0.24 30.41
CA CYS A 1030 -31.52 0.55 31.09
C CYS A 1030 -32.32 -0.27 32.14
N VAL A 1031 -32.21 -1.61 32.15
CA VAL A 1031 -32.99 -2.52 33.04
C VAL A 1031 -32.17 -3.05 34.23
N LEU A 1032 -31.12 -2.34 34.66
CA LEU A 1032 -30.29 -2.81 35.77
C LEU A 1032 -30.83 -2.31 37.13
N ASN A 1033 -31.52 -3.21 37.84
CA ASN A 1033 -31.73 -3.18 39.29
C ASN A 1033 -30.42 -3.22 40.12
N CYS A 1034 -29.25 -2.94 39.53
CA CYS A 1034 -27.95 -3.02 40.18
C CYS A 1034 -26.91 -2.07 39.53
N PRO A 1035 -26.71 -0.85 40.07
CA PRO A 1035 -25.60 0.00 39.68
C PRO A 1035 -24.29 -0.41 40.40
N PRO A 1036 -23.07 -0.19 39.83
CA PRO A 1036 -22.73 0.47 38.56
C PRO A 1036 -22.17 -0.44 37.43
N ILE A 1037 -22.19 -1.77 37.56
CA ILE A 1037 -21.54 -2.67 36.57
C ILE A 1037 -22.59 -3.30 35.64
N PRO A 1038 -22.47 -3.14 34.31
CA PRO A 1038 -23.33 -3.80 33.34
C PRO A 1038 -23.29 -5.34 33.47
N ASN A 1039 -24.45 -5.97 33.63
CA ASN A 1039 -24.55 -7.43 33.74
C ASN A 1039 -24.78 -8.05 32.35
N HIS A 1040 -23.68 -8.48 31.69
CA HIS A 1040 -23.63 -9.05 30.33
C HIS A 1040 -24.15 -10.50 30.27
N ASN A 1041 -25.37 -10.71 30.76
CA ASN A 1041 -26.09 -11.96 30.71
C ASN A 1041 -26.59 -12.24 29.29
N GLY A 1042 -26.48 -13.48 28.80
CA GLY A 1042 -26.98 -13.88 27.48
C GLY A 1042 -28.49 -13.71 27.28
N LYS A 1043 -29.29 -13.54 28.34
CA LYS A 1043 -30.70 -13.16 28.22
C LYS A 1043 -30.93 -11.67 27.88
N MET A 1044 -29.94 -10.83 28.14
CA MET A 1044 -29.96 -9.38 27.90
C MET A 1044 -29.19 -8.99 26.62
N GLU A 1045 -28.39 -9.92 26.11
CA GLU A 1045 -27.66 -9.78 24.85
C GLU A 1045 -28.65 -9.68 23.68
N ASN A 1046 -28.46 -8.67 22.84
CA ASN A 1046 -29.21 -8.42 21.61
C ASN A 1046 -30.72 -8.52 21.79
N THR A 1047 -31.24 -8.14 22.97
CA THR A 1047 -32.68 -8.23 23.22
C THR A 1047 -33.44 -7.42 22.17
N LYS A 1048 -34.51 -8.02 21.61
CA LYS A 1048 -35.36 -7.43 20.56
C LYS A 1048 -34.73 -7.35 19.16
N ILE A 1049 -33.50 -7.84 18.98
CA ILE A 1049 -32.88 -8.08 17.67
C ILE A 1049 -33.23 -9.51 17.23
N ASN A 1050 -33.95 -9.67 16.12
CA ASN A 1050 -34.19 -10.98 15.52
C ASN A 1050 -33.23 -11.23 14.36
N PHE A 1051 -32.17 -11.97 14.64
CA PHE A 1051 -31.16 -12.36 13.65
C PHE A 1051 -31.76 -13.13 12.48
N PHE A 1052 -31.11 -12.98 11.33
CA PHE A 1052 -31.19 -13.92 10.24
C PHE A 1052 -30.30 -15.12 10.57
N GLY A 1053 -30.84 -16.34 10.49
CA GLY A 1053 -30.12 -17.54 10.93
C GLY A 1053 -29.94 -17.62 12.45
N ASP A 1054 -28.73 -17.97 12.89
CA ASP A 1054 -28.34 -18.17 14.29
C ASP A 1054 -27.54 -16.99 14.90
N GLY A 1055 -27.40 -15.90 14.15
CA GLY A 1055 -26.70 -14.69 14.58
C GLY A 1055 -25.17 -14.79 14.61
N GLN A 1056 -24.59 -15.85 14.00
CA GLN A 1056 -23.15 -15.98 13.85
C GLN A 1056 -22.60 -15.01 12.80
N TRP A 1057 -21.32 -14.68 12.95
CA TRP A 1057 -20.56 -13.93 11.95
C TRP A 1057 -20.21 -14.85 10.78
N VAL A 1058 -20.49 -14.41 9.56
CA VAL A 1058 -20.19 -15.13 8.31
C VAL A 1058 -19.24 -14.31 7.43
N THR A 1059 -18.33 -14.95 6.72
CA THR A 1059 -17.35 -14.23 5.87
C THR A 1059 -17.92 -13.84 4.51
N ASP A 1060 -18.96 -14.53 4.05
CA ASP A 1060 -19.66 -14.24 2.79
C ASP A 1060 -20.97 -13.50 3.10
N ILE A 1061 -21.09 -12.28 2.58
CA ILE A 1061 -22.26 -11.41 2.80
C ILE A 1061 -23.53 -11.96 2.13
N THR A 1062 -23.42 -12.79 1.09
CA THR A 1062 -24.60 -13.40 0.42
C THR A 1062 -25.34 -14.36 1.35
N LEU A 1063 -24.68 -14.88 2.40
CA LEU A 1063 -25.31 -15.73 3.41
C LEU A 1063 -26.30 -14.98 4.30
N ILE A 1064 -26.32 -13.65 4.24
CA ILE A 1064 -27.31 -12.80 4.92
C ILE A 1064 -28.29 -12.15 3.92
N ASP A 1065 -28.37 -12.65 2.70
CA ASP A 1065 -29.40 -12.23 1.75
C ASP A 1065 -30.79 -12.25 2.37
N THR A 1066 -31.59 -11.27 2.02
CA THR A 1066 -32.92 -10.95 2.56
C THR A 1066 -32.95 -10.39 3.98
N ALA A 1067 -31.80 -10.24 4.65
CA ALA A 1067 -31.73 -9.48 5.89
C ALA A 1067 -32.00 -8.00 5.60
N LYS A 1068 -32.83 -7.35 6.43
CA LYS A 1068 -33.16 -5.92 6.26
C LYS A 1068 -32.03 -5.01 6.73
N TYR A 1069 -31.31 -5.47 7.75
CA TYR A 1069 -30.16 -4.79 8.32
C TYR A 1069 -28.97 -5.74 8.33
N TYR A 1070 -27.78 -5.17 8.17
CA TYR A 1070 -26.52 -5.89 8.25
C TYR A 1070 -25.57 -5.18 9.23
N GLN A 1071 -24.67 -5.93 9.82
CA GLN A 1071 -23.56 -5.41 10.60
C GLN A 1071 -22.26 -5.95 10.02
N VAL A 1072 -21.21 -5.14 10.06
CA VAL A 1072 -19.88 -5.45 9.55
C VAL A 1072 -18.91 -5.54 10.72
N ARG A 1073 -18.05 -6.56 10.72
CA ARG A 1073 -16.84 -6.64 11.51
C ARG A 1073 -15.64 -6.60 10.60
N VAL A 1074 -14.79 -5.60 10.78
CA VAL A 1074 -13.48 -5.50 10.14
C VAL A 1074 -12.45 -6.17 11.04
N THR A 1075 -11.62 -7.05 10.48
CA THR A 1075 -10.49 -7.67 11.15
C THR A 1075 -9.21 -7.23 10.47
N PHE A 1076 -8.40 -6.48 11.21
CA PHE A 1076 -7.07 -6.07 10.82
C PHE A 1076 -6.05 -7.05 11.39
N GLN A 1077 -5.12 -7.49 10.54
CA GLN A 1077 -3.99 -8.30 10.94
C GLN A 1077 -2.69 -7.59 10.53
N SER A 1078 -1.97 -7.08 11.52
CA SER A 1078 -0.68 -6.43 11.35
C SER A 1078 0.45 -7.44 11.21
N ASP A 1079 1.57 -7.03 10.63
CA ASP A 1079 2.79 -7.82 10.59
C ASP A 1079 3.66 -7.50 11.82
N ILE A 1080 3.94 -8.53 12.62
CA ILE A 1080 4.71 -8.38 13.85
C ILE A 1080 6.22 -8.21 13.62
N PHE A 1081 6.73 -8.50 12.42
CA PHE A 1081 8.16 -8.39 12.09
C PHE A 1081 8.52 -7.02 11.55
N THR A 1082 7.78 -6.57 10.53
CA THR A 1082 7.96 -5.23 9.96
C THR A 1082 7.37 -4.14 10.85
N GLY A 1083 6.39 -4.49 11.70
CA GLY A 1083 5.63 -3.54 12.50
C GLY A 1083 4.59 -2.77 11.69
N LEU A 1084 4.40 -3.12 10.42
CA LEU A 1084 3.42 -2.50 9.54
C LEU A 1084 2.01 -2.94 9.91
N GLY A 1085 1.07 -2.00 9.81
CA GLY A 1085 -0.35 -2.24 9.99
C GLY A 1085 -1.11 -1.97 8.69
N PRO A 1086 -2.16 -2.74 8.39
CA PRO A 1086 -3.08 -2.41 7.30
C PRO A 1086 -3.84 -1.11 7.58
N GLU A 1087 -4.47 -0.53 6.56
CA GLU A 1087 -5.35 0.64 6.70
C GLU A 1087 -6.58 0.54 5.79
N LEU A 1088 -7.64 1.27 6.13
CA LEU A 1088 -8.84 1.39 5.30
C LEU A 1088 -9.27 2.86 5.23
N SER A 1089 -9.35 3.40 4.02
CA SER A 1089 -10.01 4.69 3.75
C SER A 1089 -11.49 4.49 3.45
N ALA A 1090 -11.91 3.34 2.90
CA ALA A 1090 -13.32 3.07 2.69
C ALA A 1090 -13.73 1.60 2.79
N VAL A 1091 -14.98 1.39 3.23
CA VAL A 1091 -15.70 0.10 3.15
C VAL A 1091 -17.08 0.34 2.55
N ALA A 1092 -17.36 -0.34 1.45
CA ALA A 1092 -18.58 -0.18 0.68
C ALA A 1092 -19.36 -1.50 0.55
N VAL A 1093 -20.69 -1.41 0.66
CA VAL A 1093 -21.61 -2.54 0.48
C VAL A 1093 -22.75 -2.10 -0.44
N ALA A 1094 -22.98 -2.86 -1.51
CA ALA A 1094 -24.09 -2.65 -2.43
C ALA A 1094 -25.19 -3.71 -2.25
N TRP A 1095 -26.42 -3.37 -2.60
CA TRP A 1095 -27.56 -4.30 -2.54
C TRP A 1095 -28.58 -4.04 -3.65
N MET A 1096 -29.32 -5.07 -4.04
CA MET A 1096 -30.41 -4.98 -5.01
C MET A 1096 -31.67 -5.73 -4.57
N VAL A 1097 -32.79 -5.47 -5.26
CA VAL A 1097 -34.00 -6.28 -5.17
C VAL A 1097 -34.36 -6.79 -6.56
N PRO A 1098 -34.59 -8.11 -6.73
CA PRO A 1098 -34.95 -8.71 -8.02
C PRO A 1098 -36.31 -8.28 -8.57
#